data_AF-Q6CTH0-F1
#
_entry.id   AF-Q6CTH0-F1
#
_cell.length_a   1.000
_cell.length_b   1.000
_cell.length_c   1.000
_cell.angle_alpha   90.00
_cell.angle_beta   90.00
_cell.angle_gamma   90.00
#
_symmetry.space_group_name_H-M   'P 1'
#
loop_
_entity.id
_entity.type
_entity.pdbx_description
1 polymer ?
#
loop_
_entity_poly.entity_id
_entity_poly.type
_entity_poly.pdbx_seq_one_letter_code
_entity_poly.pdbx_strand_id
1 'polypeptide(L)'
;MTSFSRLNTNLLQLKSKHSSDNAQHLYVNGNVGSSTEEITSVEYSKLLQLKLIDESLSFQWCNNYTVLSIYSMKETFARKTIYIHFPKPLLNKWFTAVVYESSETTSNLCFDVILKDGIFINLSLPIDFILSRTRQNEYPENWLKVLNPYDFSVRPPQCLFHVDNTFSVVFLKDGGLLGLKRIPLEILNDFELQPVLFNDSSYFQSFTRMFSKYDNHNSAVVSAELLNDKYLVTLTNDATIKIWDLTTYQLNAHFDLKEKNQQVNYGAAGKYMIICGSLLFVYLPAGNGSFQVIQLENTHSSRISFKPLNVNIPLNLSSYSIWSLIDIQLVKSSIVKQSGLNLVLLWKSNTVTKLQLLSFEDSLYSSYKWIDGNSTYLSDLLDDSDLITNGNMEKALLNLKSHYSQSTYDDAQKILNKNNVMVQINDPHNQDYLNNLEALLKELHKQYQEPSTLTILDDEIIVVNSLHMYHHSTYKLDSQLETIFFNIFERKEPSSQLELFLNILHGFSTTITSETLNKISEKFLDMVNGSINPSLSLKNKITIVFQDCLTNGFQSANLSKLLENLNSIDVVEVLSEFIHCDLKVGAFSVIDLLDTDIFLSVLSMESLKQTLSIMDKFIIDILLVFTIVDINYEVFAEKLSKLITLHFNISLWLQVYQIDKLLAISETFGHVTKYNYGAQLKSYSDITDFTTLMVGFVKNSPTAEPPIFTRAFSDFILNGEDLTCAKQFLHFVAKPYHVSKDPVEELLYALSLFKCNEYDASIEIFLANDFSDELSLPKYLEVTENHVWYNLLHAINTKDKPAYYYELSVLCSKASSYANALKTIKKSISLDGTRADQLIQYLDTLIVFGDYKEVLDVLRLEQKVLDISLREKYYYTLLSDQKYSEMFTATLLQECYNANISNGSILLCVSDYKIIASILSSQVSLTDWNSYKKLFSFRILNQHERKACEELYDYVLFGSNDEVKEKCLLLISNVLKTFSDAKDQWFISYPGQIIHLHELNDKMNKCSK
;
A
#
# COMPACT_ATOMS: atom_id res chain seq x y z
N MET A 1 11.98 8.84 -30.72
CA MET A 1 10.64 8.54 -31.28
C MET A 1 9.67 8.51 -30.12
N THR A 2 8.42 8.94 -30.28
CA THR A 2 7.43 8.89 -29.19
C THR A 2 6.88 7.47 -29.07
N SER A 3 7.17 6.80 -27.97
CA SER A 3 6.55 5.54 -27.56
C SER A 3 5.61 5.81 -26.38
N PHE A 4 4.65 4.92 -26.17
CA PHE A 4 3.74 4.98 -25.03
C PHE A 4 3.96 3.80 -24.11
N SER A 5 4.05 4.05 -22.81
CA SER A 5 4.00 3.02 -21.78
C SER A 5 2.62 2.92 -21.17
N ARG A 6 2.26 1.71 -20.77
CA ARG A 6 1.03 1.42 -20.03
C ARG A 6 1.27 1.57 -18.52
N LEU A 7 0.50 2.43 -17.89
CA LEU A 7 0.40 2.60 -16.44
C LEU A 7 -0.92 2.02 -15.94
N ASN A 8 -0.86 1.15 -14.94
CA ASN A 8 -2.06 0.60 -14.30
C ASN A 8 -2.48 1.49 -13.14
N THR A 9 -3.69 2.02 -13.19
CA THR A 9 -4.26 2.88 -12.16
C THR A 9 -5.38 2.13 -11.46
N ASN A 10 -5.13 1.69 -10.23
CA ASN A 10 -6.16 1.20 -9.33
C ASN A 10 -6.50 2.28 -8.31
N LEU A 11 -7.74 2.78 -8.33
CA LEU A 11 -8.17 3.86 -7.43
C LEU A 11 -8.23 3.40 -5.97
N LEU A 12 -8.44 2.10 -5.71
CA LEU A 12 -8.46 1.52 -4.36
C LEU A 12 -7.07 1.38 -3.74
N GLN A 13 -6.00 1.61 -4.50
CA GLN A 13 -4.62 1.52 -4.00
C GLN A 13 -4.34 2.50 -2.86
N LEU A 14 -5.07 3.61 -2.82
CA LEU A 14 -4.97 4.65 -1.80
C LEU A 14 -6.00 4.50 -0.68
N LYS A 15 -6.71 3.36 -0.63
CA LYS A 15 -7.73 3.12 0.38
C LYS A 15 -7.07 2.87 1.73
N SER A 16 -7.32 3.73 2.72
CA SER A 16 -6.89 3.44 4.09
C SER A 16 -7.65 2.23 4.64
N LYS A 17 -6.99 1.40 5.46
CA LYS A 17 -7.57 0.19 6.07
C LYS A 17 -8.87 0.46 6.87
N HIS A 18 -9.10 1.71 7.29
CA HIS A 18 -10.23 2.13 8.11
C HIS A 18 -11.39 2.78 7.34
N SER A 19 -11.27 2.95 6.02
CA SER A 19 -12.33 3.59 5.22
C SER A 19 -13.47 2.61 4.90
N SER A 20 -14.67 2.91 5.39
CA SER A 20 -15.89 2.17 5.06
C SER A 20 -16.36 2.48 3.64
N ASP A 21 -16.74 1.47 2.86
CA ASP A 21 -17.34 1.69 1.54
C ASP A 21 -18.69 2.41 1.66
N ASN A 22 -18.77 3.59 1.03
CA ASN A 22 -19.99 4.36 0.94
C ASN A 22 -20.82 3.89 -0.27
N ALA A 23 -21.41 2.70 -0.19
CA ALA A 23 -22.23 2.12 -1.25
C ALA A 23 -23.72 2.41 -1.05
N GLN A 24 -24.41 2.85 -2.11
CA GLN A 24 -25.87 3.05 -2.13
C GLN A 24 -26.51 2.17 -3.22
N HIS A 25 -27.50 1.36 -2.83
CA HIS A 25 -28.22 0.49 -3.76
C HIS A 25 -29.63 1.03 -4.06
N LEU A 26 -29.94 1.21 -5.34
CA LEU A 26 -31.22 1.63 -5.88
C LEU A 26 -31.89 0.44 -6.60
N TYR A 27 -33.16 0.17 -6.32
CA TYR A 27 -33.92 -0.93 -6.92
C TYR A 27 -35.08 -0.41 -7.75
N VAL A 28 -35.13 -0.78 -9.03
CA VAL A 28 -36.20 -0.35 -9.97
C VAL A 28 -37.57 -0.90 -9.56
N ASN A 29 -37.63 -2.08 -8.91
CA ASN A 29 -38.88 -2.71 -8.48
C ASN A 29 -39.34 -2.33 -7.07
N GLY A 30 -38.61 -1.48 -6.34
CA GLY A 30 -38.93 -1.11 -4.95
C GLY A 30 -38.77 -2.23 -3.90
N ASN A 31 -38.58 -3.49 -4.31
CA ASN A 31 -38.25 -4.57 -3.39
C ASN A 31 -36.78 -4.46 -2.96
N VAL A 32 -36.56 -4.21 -1.67
CA VAL A 32 -35.22 -4.26 -1.06
C VAL A 32 -34.77 -5.73 -1.08
N GLY A 33 -33.97 -6.09 -2.08
CA GLY A 33 -33.20 -7.34 -2.05
C GLY A 33 -32.29 -7.35 -0.83
N SER A 34 -31.98 -8.53 -0.29
CA SER A 34 -30.99 -8.68 0.77
C SER A 34 -29.72 -7.91 0.41
N SER A 35 -29.18 -7.17 1.36
CA SER A 35 -28.09 -6.18 1.24
C SER A 35 -26.71 -6.73 0.79
N THR A 36 -26.67 -7.86 0.11
CA THR A 36 -25.46 -8.60 -0.27
C THR A 36 -25.70 -9.45 -1.53
N GLU A 37 -26.19 -8.86 -2.62
CA GLU A 37 -25.94 -9.49 -3.93
C GLU A 37 -24.48 -9.19 -4.30
N GLU A 38 -23.60 -10.18 -4.12
CA GLU A 38 -22.20 -10.06 -4.54
C GLU A 38 -22.13 -9.76 -6.03
N ILE A 39 -21.38 -8.72 -6.40
CA ILE A 39 -21.06 -8.44 -7.79
C ILE A 39 -20.05 -9.49 -8.22
N THR A 40 -20.47 -10.40 -9.10
CA THR A 40 -19.67 -11.56 -9.49
C THR A 40 -18.89 -11.34 -10.78
N SER A 41 -19.41 -10.48 -11.68
CA SER A 41 -18.82 -10.23 -12.98
C SER A 41 -19.17 -8.84 -13.49
N VAL A 42 -18.22 -8.22 -14.18
CA VAL A 42 -18.39 -6.95 -14.89
C VAL A 42 -18.12 -7.20 -16.36
N GLU A 43 -19.03 -6.75 -17.22
CA GLU A 43 -19.00 -7.09 -18.66
C GLU A 43 -18.72 -5.88 -19.55
N TYR A 44 -18.97 -4.67 -19.05
CA TYR A 44 -18.71 -3.44 -19.77
C TYR A 44 -18.42 -2.29 -18.82
N SER A 45 -17.43 -1.47 -19.13
CA SER A 45 -17.10 -0.25 -18.40
C SER A 45 -16.80 0.89 -19.36
N LYS A 46 -17.23 2.09 -19.00
CA LYS A 46 -16.92 3.31 -19.75
C LYS A 46 -16.82 4.52 -18.84
N LEU A 47 -15.90 5.43 -19.18
CA LEU A 47 -15.77 6.74 -18.57
C LEU A 47 -16.54 7.79 -19.36
N LEU A 48 -17.13 8.73 -18.63
CA LEU A 48 -17.80 9.91 -19.14
C LEU A 48 -17.22 11.14 -18.44
N GLN A 49 -16.66 12.06 -19.23
CA GLN A 49 -16.29 13.39 -18.76
C GLN A 49 -17.53 14.29 -18.82
N LEU A 50 -17.87 14.93 -17.70
CA LEU A 50 -18.98 15.87 -17.62
C LEU A 50 -18.62 17.17 -18.35
N LYS A 51 -19.58 17.79 -19.02
CA LYS A 51 -19.34 19.00 -19.85
C LYS A 51 -19.23 20.27 -19.00
N LEU A 52 -20.00 20.35 -17.92
CA LEU A 52 -20.13 21.56 -17.09
C LEU A 52 -19.21 21.54 -15.86
N ILE A 53 -18.89 20.34 -15.36
CA ILE A 53 -18.06 20.12 -14.18
C ILE A 53 -16.81 19.38 -14.62
N ASP A 54 -15.64 19.83 -14.16
CA ASP A 54 -14.36 19.14 -14.38
C ASP A 54 -14.36 17.86 -13.52
N GLU A 55 -15.10 16.84 -13.95
CA GLU A 55 -15.20 15.54 -13.29
C GLU A 55 -15.48 14.42 -14.30
N SER A 56 -14.84 13.28 -14.07
CA SER A 56 -15.06 12.06 -14.84
C SER A 56 -15.78 11.01 -13.98
N LEU A 57 -16.92 10.54 -14.49
CA LEU A 57 -17.70 9.46 -13.91
C LEU A 57 -17.46 8.18 -14.69
N SER A 58 -17.26 7.08 -13.98
CA SER A 58 -17.24 5.75 -14.57
C SER A 58 -18.57 5.06 -14.29
N PHE A 59 -19.11 4.43 -15.32
CA PHE A 59 -20.25 3.55 -15.18
C PHE A 59 -19.92 2.15 -15.72
N GLN A 60 -20.39 1.12 -15.01
CA GLN A 60 -20.12 -0.27 -15.36
C GLN A 60 -21.39 -1.12 -15.32
N TRP A 61 -21.51 -2.05 -16.26
CA TRP A 61 -22.58 -3.04 -16.29
C TRP A 61 -22.08 -4.37 -15.73
N CYS A 62 -22.79 -4.86 -14.72
CA CYS A 62 -22.42 -6.03 -13.94
C CYS A 62 -23.52 -7.10 -13.96
N ASN A 63 -23.14 -8.33 -13.59
CA ASN A 63 -24.02 -9.48 -13.40
C ASN A 63 -24.96 -9.72 -14.61
N ASN A 64 -24.40 -10.03 -15.79
CA ASN A 64 -25.18 -10.23 -17.02
C ASN A 64 -26.07 -9.01 -17.40
N TYR A 65 -25.54 -7.79 -17.31
CA TYR A 65 -26.25 -6.52 -17.55
C TYR A 65 -27.53 -6.31 -16.70
N THR A 66 -27.54 -6.78 -15.45
CA THR A 66 -28.68 -6.57 -14.51
C THR A 66 -28.40 -5.47 -13.50
N VAL A 67 -27.14 -5.14 -13.27
CA VAL A 67 -26.72 -4.10 -12.31
C VAL A 67 -25.90 -3.04 -13.03
N LEU A 68 -26.22 -1.78 -12.81
CA LEU A 68 -25.42 -0.64 -13.26
C LEU A 68 -24.72 -0.02 -12.05
N SER A 69 -23.40 0.03 -12.06
CA SER A 69 -22.62 0.73 -11.04
C SER A 69 -22.12 2.07 -11.56
N ILE A 70 -22.10 3.09 -10.71
CA ILE A 70 -21.62 4.45 -11.01
C ILE A 70 -20.71 4.89 -9.87
N TYR A 71 -19.51 5.37 -10.20
CA TYR A 71 -18.60 5.96 -9.23
C TYR A 71 -17.81 7.13 -9.82
N SER A 72 -17.31 7.99 -8.95
CA SER A 72 -16.49 9.17 -9.29
C SER A 72 -15.00 8.82 -9.26
N MET A 73 -14.25 9.29 -10.25
CA MET A 73 -12.79 9.08 -10.33
C MET A 73 -12.00 9.97 -9.36
N LYS A 74 -12.39 11.24 -9.20
CA LYS A 74 -11.65 12.21 -8.36
C LYS A 74 -11.66 11.85 -6.88
N GLU A 75 -12.84 11.61 -6.30
CA GLU A 75 -12.99 11.27 -4.89
C GLU A 75 -13.74 9.93 -4.69
N THR A 76 -13.14 8.82 -5.12
CA THR A 76 -13.73 7.47 -5.01
C THR A 76 -14.09 7.06 -3.57
N PHE A 77 -13.33 7.45 -2.55
CA PHE A 77 -13.58 7.04 -1.16
C PHE A 77 -14.57 7.93 -0.41
N ALA A 78 -14.54 9.24 -0.66
CA ALA A 78 -15.39 10.19 0.06
C ALA A 78 -16.81 10.21 -0.50
N ARG A 79 -16.96 9.95 -1.81
CA ARG A 79 -18.24 9.97 -2.51
C ARG A 79 -18.87 8.60 -2.54
N LYS A 80 -20.15 8.58 -2.87
CA LYS A 80 -20.93 7.34 -2.93
C LYS A 80 -20.66 6.56 -4.21
N THR A 81 -20.61 5.25 -4.09
CA THR A 81 -20.76 4.33 -5.23
C THR A 81 -22.22 3.91 -5.33
N ILE A 82 -22.84 4.17 -6.48
CA ILE A 82 -24.26 3.93 -6.70
C ILE A 82 -24.43 2.65 -7.50
N TYR A 83 -25.26 1.73 -7.02
CA TYR A 83 -25.64 0.51 -7.72
C TYR A 83 -27.12 0.55 -8.04
N ILE A 84 -27.48 0.36 -9.31
CA ILE A 84 -28.87 0.37 -9.79
C ILE A 84 -29.21 -1.03 -10.28
N HIS A 85 -30.18 -1.66 -9.63
CA HIS A 85 -30.62 -3.02 -9.89
C HIS A 85 -31.84 -3.02 -10.79
N PHE A 86 -31.70 -3.67 -11.96
CA PHE A 86 -32.77 -3.86 -12.93
C PHE A 86 -33.45 -5.22 -12.74
N PRO A 87 -34.76 -5.31 -12.99
CA PRO A 87 -35.52 -6.57 -12.83
C PRO A 87 -35.09 -7.66 -13.81
N LYS A 88 -34.60 -7.26 -14.98
CA LYS A 88 -34.23 -8.11 -16.10
C LYS A 88 -33.01 -7.54 -16.79
N PRO A 89 -32.23 -8.38 -17.50
CA PRO A 89 -31.07 -7.90 -18.24
C PRO A 89 -31.48 -7.05 -19.44
N LEU A 90 -30.53 -6.27 -19.94
CA LEU A 90 -30.62 -5.56 -21.21
C LEU A 90 -30.92 -6.51 -22.37
N LEU A 91 -31.64 -6.03 -23.39
CA LEU A 91 -32.00 -6.87 -24.54
C LEU A 91 -30.78 -7.31 -25.35
N ASN A 92 -29.86 -6.39 -25.64
CA ASN A 92 -28.65 -6.69 -26.41
C ASN A 92 -27.41 -6.04 -25.80
N LYS A 93 -26.96 -6.59 -24.65
CA LYS A 93 -25.78 -6.10 -23.92
C LYS A 93 -25.86 -4.57 -23.71
N TRP A 94 -24.72 -3.89 -23.67
CA TRP A 94 -24.65 -2.43 -23.56
C TRP A 94 -25.15 -1.69 -24.82
N PHE A 95 -25.32 -2.35 -25.97
CA PHE A 95 -25.78 -1.68 -27.20
C PHE A 95 -27.19 -1.10 -27.09
N THR A 96 -28.00 -1.62 -26.16
CA THR A 96 -29.35 -1.13 -25.86
C THR A 96 -29.41 -0.20 -24.66
N ALA A 97 -28.26 0.34 -24.23
CA ALA A 97 -28.15 1.33 -23.18
C ALA A 97 -27.37 2.54 -23.69
N VAL A 98 -27.86 3.75 -23.41
CA VAL A 98 -27.17 5.00 -23.74
C VAL A 98 -27.14 5.91 -22.52
N VAL A 99 -26.02 6.61 -22.36
CA VAL A 99 -25.77 7.57 -21.28
C VAL A 99 -25.50 8.93 -21.91
N TYR A 100 -26.16 9.98 -21.41
CA TYR A 100 -25.93 11.35 -21.87
C TYR A 100 -26.23 12.34 -20.74
N GLU A 101 -25.64 13.53 -20.83
CA GLU A 101 -25.87 14.65 -19.91
C GLU A 101 -26.96 15.57 -20.47
N SER A 102 -28.03 15.82 -19.71
CA SER A 102 -29.09 16.74 -20.11
C SER A 102 -28.64 18.19 -19.89
N SER A 103 -28.76 19.03 -20.90
CA SER A 103 -28.29 20.42 -20.91
C SER A 103 -29.30 21.44 -20.34
N GLU A 104 -30.28 20.98 -19.55
CA GLU A 104 -31.22 21.89 -18.88
C GLU A 104 -30.57 22.51 -17.63
N THR A 105 -31.21 23.53 -17.03
CA THR A 105 -30.68 24.38 -15.94
C THR A 105 -30.15 23.63 -14.70
N THR A 106 -30.51 22.35 -14.55
CA THR A 106 -29.91 21.42 -13.59
C THR A 106 -29.26 20.28 -14.38
N SER A 107 -27.95 20.10 -14.24
CA SER A 107 -27.21 19.03 -14.91
C SER A 107 -27.61 17.67 -14.35
N ASN A 108 -28.39 16.91 -15.11
CA ASN A 108 -28.79 15.54 -14.80
C ASN A 108 -28.07 14.55 -15.73
N LEU A 109 -27.64 13.44 -15.17
CA LEU A 109 -27.13 12.28 -15.91
C LEU A 109 -28.30 11.37 -16.26
N CYS A 110 -28.55 11.18 -17.54
CA CYS A 110 -29.65 10.37 -18.02
C CYS A 110 -29.20 9.05 -18.63
N PHE A 111 -29.95 7.98 -18.37
CA PHE A 111 -29.76 6.65 -18.96
C PHE A 111 -31.02 6.21 -19.69
N ASP A 112 -30.90 5.91 -20.97
CA ASP A 112 -31.95 5.25 -21.74
C ASP A 112 -31.60 3.78 -21.92
N VAL A 113 -32.52 2.89 -21.54
CA VAL A 113 -32.28 1.46 -21.43
C VAL A 113 -33.45 0.67 -22.02
N ILE A 114 -33.17 -0.31 -22.88
CA ILE A 114 -34.18 -1.28 -23.35
C ILE A 114 -33.89 -2.66 -22.73
N LEU A 115 -34.85 -3.15 -21.95
CA LEU A 115 -34.79 -4.46 -21.29
C LEU A 115 -35.17 -5.61 -22.24
N LYS A 116 -34.83 -6.85 -21.86
CA LYS A 116 -35.14 -8.06 -22.63
C LYS A 116 -36.63 -8.28 -22.94
N ASP A 117 -37.51 -7.72 -22.13
CA ASP A 117 -38.97 -7.75 -22.33
C ASP A 117 -39.48 -6.71 -23.33
N GLY A 118 -38.59 -5.85 -23.87
CA GLY A 118 -38.99 -4.73 -24.72
C GLY A 118 -39.42 -3.47 -23.97
N ILE A 119 -39.31 -3.45 -22.64
CA ILE A 119 -39.61 -2.25 -21.83
C ILE A 119 -38.49 -1.22 -22.00
N PHE A 120 -38.87 0.04 -22.22
CA PHE A 120 -37.96 1.18 -22.25
C PHE A 120 -37.92 1.84 -20.86
N ILE A 121 -36.72 2.03 -20.31
CA ILE A 121 -36.50 2.69 -19.02
C ILE A 121 -35.66 3.95 -19.26
N ASN A 122 -36.11 5.07 -18.70
CA ASN A 122 -35.33 6.29 -18.59
C ASN A 122 -34.98 6.52 -17.11
N LEU A 123 -33.68 6.66 -16.82
CA LEU A 123 -33.19 7.10 -15.51
C LEU A 123 -32.70 8.54 -15.63
N SER A 124 -33.01 9.38 -14.65
CA SER A 124 -32.51 10.75 -14.56
C SER A 124 -31.97 11.00 -13.16
N LEU A 125 -30.64 11.03 -13.03
CA LEU A 125 -29.94 11.22 -11.76
C LEU A 125 -29.33 12.62 -11.70
N PRO A 126 -29.66 13.45 -10.71
CA PRO A 126 -28.98 14.73 -10.51
C PRO A 126 -27.49 14.52 -10.24
N ILE A 127 -26.62 15.32 -10.86
CA ILE A 127 -25.18 15.19 -10.62
C ILE A 127 -24.85 15.47 -9.15
N ASP A 128 -25.51 16.46 -8.53
CA ASP A 128 -25.36 16.75 -7.08
C ASP A 128 -25.62 15.51 -6.20
N PHE A 129 -26.56 14.65 -6.59
CA PHE A 129 -26.83 13.40 -5.88
C PHE A 129 -25.66 12.41 -6.00
N ILE A 130 -25.09 12.27 -7.21
CA ILE A 130 -23.94 11.40 -7.48
C ILE A 130 -22.70 11.89 -6.70
N LEU A 131 -22.51 13.21 -6.62
CA LEU A 131 -21.34 13.81 -5.98
C LEU A 131 -21.50 13.99 -4.46
N SER A 132 -22.69 13.73 -3.91
CA SER A 132 -22.98 13.93 -2.49
C SER A 132 -22.11 13.03 -1.58
N ARG A 133 -21.57 13.64 -0.51
CA ARG A 133 -20.84 12.94 0.56
C ARG A 133 -21.77 12.39 1.66
N THR A 134 -23.02 12.87 1.74
CA THR A 134 -23.96 12.57 2.84
C THR A 134 -24.64 11.21 2.66
N ARG A 135 -24.60 10.32 3.66
CA ARG A 135 -25.28 8.99 3.65
C ARG A 135 -26.83 9.05 3.63
N GLN A 136 -27.43 10.18 3.30
CA GLN A 136 -28.88 10.29 3.22
C GLN A 136 -29.40 9.33 2.14
N ASN A 137 -30.29 8.44 2.56
CA ASN A 137 -31.04 7.50 1.71
C ASN A 137 -32.22 8.19 1.01
N GLU A 138 -32.21 9.51 0.92
CA GLU A 138 -33.24 10.26 0.24
C GLU A 138 -33.08 10.03 -1.26
N TYR A 139 -34.09 9.40 -1.85
CA TYR A 139 -34.13 9.13 -3.28
C TYR A 139 -34.41 10.45 -4.02
N PRO A 140 -33.72 10.73 -5.14
CA PRO A 140 -34.08 11.86 -5.98
C PRO A 140 -35.54 11.69 -6.45
N GLU A 141 -36.33 12.77 -6.44
CA GLU A 141 -37.71 12.70 -6.94
C GLU A 141 -37.72 12.39 -8.45
N ASN A 142 -38.63 11.51 -8.89
CA ASN A 142 -38.84 11.15 -10.31
C ASN A 142 -37.60 10.65 -11.07
N TRP A 143 -36.65 10.00 -10.40
CA TRP A 143 -35.40 9.50 -11.01
C TRP A 143 -35.57 8.35 -12.00
N LEU A 144 -36.73 7.70 -12.04
CA LEU A 144 -37.02 6.52 -12.85
C LEU A 144 -38.35 6.70 -13.60
N LYS A 145 -38.34 6.43 -14.91
CA LYS A 145 -39.53 6.35 -15.76
C LYS A 145 -39.53 5.07 -16.57
N VAL A 146 -40.67 4.39 -16.60
CA VAL A 146 -40.87 3.14 -17.34
C VAL A 146 -41.88 3.40 -18.45
N LEU A 147 -41.46 3.18 -19.70
CA LEU A 147 -42.18 3.52 -20.91
C LEU A 147 -42.27 2.30 -21.84
N ASN A 148 -43.30 2.28 -22.69
CA ASN A 148 -43.45 1.27 -23.74
C ASN A 148 -43.83 1.95 -25.07
N PRO A 149 -42.85 2.54 -25.78
CA PRO A 149 -43.13 3.34 -26.98
C PRO A 149 -43.43 2.50 -28.23
N TYR A 150 -42.98 1.25 -28.27
CA TYR A 150 -43.08 0.39 -29.45
C TYR A 150 -43.03 -1.08 -29.04
N ASP A 151 -43.73 -1.95 -29.77
CA ASP A 151 -43.69 -3.39 -29.53
C ASP A 151 -42.42 -4.02 -30.10
N PHE A 152 -41.37 -4.07 -29.28
CA PHE A 152 -40.09 -4.69 -29.61
C PHE A 152 -40.13 -6.23 -29.66
N SER A 153 -41.27 -6.86 -29.31
CA SER A 153 -41.44 -8.31 -29.43
C SER A 153 -41.46 -8.76 -30.89
N VAL A 154 -42.07 -7.94 -31.76
CA VAL A 154 -42.21 -8.23 -33.20
C VAL A 154 -40.91 -7.92 -33.94
N ARG A 155 -40.33 -6.74 -33.69
CA ARG A 155 -39.10 -6.28 -34.32
C ARG A 155 -38.06 -5.98 -33.25
N PRO A 156 -37.16 -6.94 -32.95
CA PRO A 156 -36.21 -6.78 -31.85
C PRO A 156 -35.16 -5.72 -32.19
N PRO A 157 -34.87 -4.77 -31.28
CA PRO A 157 -33.80 -3.83 -31.47
C PRO A 157 -32.42 -4.49 -31.34
N GLN A 158 -31.49 -3.93 -32.10
CA GLN A 158 -30.08 -4.30 -32.12
C GLN A 158 -29.25 -3.28 -31.33
N CYS A 159 -29.48 -1.99 -31.54
CA CYS A 159 -28.71 -0.93 -30.89
C CYS A 159 -29.58 0.32 -30.72
N LEU A 160 -29.36 1.02 -29.62
CA LEU A 160 -29.94 2.32 -29.30
C LEU A 160 -28.86 3.39 -29.50
N PHE A 161 -29.19 4.46 -30.19
CA PHE A 161 -28.32 5.58 -30.48
C PHE A 161 -28.98 6.88 -30.03
N HIS A 162 -28.29 7.68 -29.24
CA HIS A 162 -28.77 8.99 -28.81
C HIS A 162 -28.34 10.07 -29.81
N VAL A 163 -29.28 10.88 -30.28
CA VAL A 163 -28.99 12.02 -31.17
C VAL A 163 -28.92 13.29 -30.34
N ASP A 164 -30.02 13.62 -29.65
CA ASP A 164 -30.13 14.78 -28.78
C ASP A 164 -31.12 14.50 -27.63
N ASN A 165 -31.29 15.47 -26.73
CA ASN A 165 -32.18 15.33 -25.57
C ASN A 165 -33.65 15.09 -25.95
N THR A 166 -34.05 15.40 -27.18
CA THR A 166 -35.41 15.26 -27.70
C THR A 166 -35.61 14.03 -28.59
N PHE A 167 -34.54 13.41 -29.07
CA PHE A 167 -34.61 12.39 -30.11
C PHE A 167 -33.53 11.32 -29.95
N SER A 168 -33.96 10.07 -29.97
CA SER A 168 -33.08 8.90 -30.07
C SER A 168 -33.50 7.99 -31.22
N VAL A 169 -32.58 7.17 -31.72
CA VAL A 169 -32.82 6.25 -32.83
C VAL A 169 -32.51 4.84 -32.37
N VAL A 170 -33.43 3.94 -32.67
CA VAL A 170 -33.35 2.50 -32.42
C VAL A 170 -33.11 1.79 -33.74
N PHE A 171 -31.99 1.08 -33.81
CA PHE A 171 -31.64 0.21 -34.93
C PHE A 171 -32.22 -1.18 -34.69
N LEU A 172 -32.91 -1.73 -35.69
CA LEU A 172 -33.58 -3.02 -35.59
C LEU A 172 -32.75 -4.12 -36.27
N LYS A 173 -32.88 -5.36 -35.79
CA LYS A 173 -32.09 -6.51 -36.32
C LYS A 173 -32.38 -6.82 -37.78
N ASP A 174 -33.53 -6.41 -38.30
CA ASP A 174 -33.92 -6.55 -39.71
C ASP A 174 -33.33 -5.46 -40.63
N GLY A 175 -32.63 -4.48 -40.06
CA GLY A 175 -32.06 -3.33 -40.77
C GLY A 175 -32.95 -2.09 -40.80
N GLY A 176 -34.13 -2.12 -40.19
CA GLY A 176 -34.98 -0.93 -40.05
C GLY A 176 -34.46 0.06 -39.00
N LEU A 177 -34.87 1.33 -39.15
CA LEU A 177 -34.60 2.40 -38.18
C LEU A 177 -35.91 2.91 -37.60
N LEU A 178 -35.92 3.12 -36.28
CA LEU A 178 -37.05 3.67 -35.53
C LEU A 178 -36.55 4.88 -34.72
N GLY A 179 -37.03 6.07 -35.05
CA GLY A 179 -36.85 7.25 -34.22
C GLY A 179 -37.78 7.22 -33.01
N LEU A 180 -37.32 7.73 -31.88
CA LEU A 180 -38.08 7.92 -30.65
C LEU A 180 -38.01 9.40 -30.30
N LYS A 181 -39.10 10.12 -30.52
CA LYS A 181 -39.21 11.55 -30.22
C LYS A 181 -39.82 11.75 -28.84
N ARG A 182 -39.13 12.51 -28.00
CA ARG A 182 -39.57 12.92 -26.66
C ARG A 182 -40.41 14.17 -26.76
N ILE A 183 -41.60 14.12 -26.16
CA ILE A 183 -42.52 15.24 -26.12
C ILE A 183 -42.78 15.57 -24.65
N PRO A 184 -42.42 16.78 -24.18
CA PRO A 184 -42.65 17.17 -22.81
C PRO A 184 -44.14 17.37 -22.54
N LEU A 185 -44.60 16.91 -21.38
CA LEU A 185 -45.94 17.12 -20.83
C LEU A 185 -45.85 18.27 -19.82
N GLU A 186 -46.38 19.44 -20.19
CA GLU A 186 -46.24 20.71 -19.45
C GLU A 186 -46.76 20.70 -18.00
N ILE A 187 -47.55 19.69 -17.61
CA ILE A 187 -48.27 19.66 -16.33
C ILE A 187 -47.51 18.88 -15.24
N LEU A 188 -46.52 18.04 -15.59
CA LEU A 188 -45.91 17.07 -14.64
C LEU A 188 -44.37 16.95 -14.70
N ASN A 189 -43.65 17.82 -15.42
CA ASN A 189 -42.23 17.55 -15.78
C ASN A 189 -42.07 16.13 -16.35
N ASP A 190 -43.07 15.72 -17.13
CA ASP A 190 -43.13 14.38 -17.69
C ASP A 190 -42.89 14.39 -19.19
N PHE A 191 -42.58 13.25 -19.79
CA PHE A 191 -42.44 13.15 -21.24
C PHE A 191 -42.99 11.84 -21.78
N GLU A 192 -43.56 11.90 -22.97
CA GLU A 192 -43.94 10.72 -23.74
C GLU A 192 -42.95 10.48 -24.88
N LEU A 193 -42.81 9.22 -25.28
CA LEU A 193 -42.01 8.80 -26.41
C LEU A 193 -42.91 8.41 -27.58
N GLN A 194 -42.80 9.13 -28.70
CA GLN A 194 -43.50 8.82 -29.93
C GLN A 194 -42.58 8.17 -30.97
N PRO A 195 -42.94 7.00 -31.52
CA PRO A 195 -42.16 6.36 -32.56
C PRO A 195 -42.31 7.08 -33.91
N VAL A 196 -41.18 7.37 -34.57
CA VAL A 196 -41.08 7.95 -35.91
C VAL A 196 -40.38 6.95 -36.81
N LEU A 197 -41.02 6.50 -37.88
CA LEU A 197 -40.43 5.52 -38.80
C LEU A 197 -39.64 6.22 -39.90
N PHE A 198 -38.42 5.76 -40.16
CA PHE A 198 -37.63 6.21 -41.30
C PHE A 198 -38.11 5.51 -42.58
N ASN A 199 -38.24 6.26 -43.67
CA ASN A 199 -38.70 5.71 -44.95
C ASN A 199 -37.53 5.17 -45.77
N ASP A 200 -37.22 3.88 -45.60
CA ASP A 200 -36.28 3.20 -46.50
C ASP A 200 -37.02 2.38 -47.54
N SER A 201 -36.90 2.71 -48.83
CA SER A 201 -37.36 1.84 -49.91
C SER A 201 -36.71 0.44 -49.91
N SER A 202 -35.68 0.20 -49.08
CA SER A 202 -35.05 -1.10 -48.88
C SER A 202 -35.96 -2.17 -48.25
N TYR A 203 -37.08 -1.82 -47.61
CA TYR A 203 -38.05 -2.83 -47.16
C TYR A 203 -38.61 -3.65 -48.34
N PHE A 204 -38.63 -3.12 -49.56
CA PHE A 204 -39.03 -3.92 -50.73
C PHE A 204 -38.06 -5.07 -51.01
N GLN A 205 -36.79 -4.94 -50.63
CA GLN A 205 -35.82 -6.05 -50.68
C GLN A 205 -36.11 -7.09 -49.58
N SER A 206 -36.70 -6.71 -48.44
CA SER A 206 -37.17 -7.68 -47.44
C SER A 206 -38.35 -8.54 -47.93
N PHE A 207 -39.21 -8.03 -48.82
CA PHE A 207 -40.25 -8.83 -49.46
C PHE A 207 -39.68 -9.95 -50.35
N THR A 208 -38.59 -9.69 -51.06
CA THR A 208 -37.85 -10.76 -51.78
C THR A 208 -37.14 -11.73 -50.84
N ARG A 209 -36.75 -11.28 -49.62
CA ARG A 209 -36.06 -12.10 -48.61
C ARG A 209 -36.98 -13.03 -47.81
N MET A 210 -38.27 -12.72 -47.68
CA MET A 210 -39.29 -13.64 -47.13
C MET A 210 -39.35 -14.99 -47.88
N PHE A 211 -38.80 -15.05 -49.11
CA PHE A 211 -38.72 -16.26 -49.93
C PHE A 211 -37.32 -16.89 -49.98
N SER A 212 -36.31 -16.33 -49.30
CA SER A 212 -34.94 -16.85 -49.27
C SER A 212 -34.51 -17.23 -47.85
N LYS A 213 -34.07 -18.48 -47.65
CA LYS A 213 -33.49 -18.98 -46.38
C LYS A 213 -32.11 -18.38 -46.02
N TYR A 214 -31.63 -17.37 -46.73
CA TYR A 214 -30.31 -16.75 -46.52
C TYR A 214 -30.41 -15.47 -45.67
N ASP A 215 -29.76 -15.53 -44.50
CA ASP A 215 -29.36 -14.52 -43.50
C ASP A 215 -30.08 -13.16 -43.42
N ASN A 216 -30.91 -13.05 -42.37
CA ASN A 216 -31.56 -11.79 -41.92
C ASN A 216 -30.57 -10.71 -41.42
N HIS A 217 -29.28 -11.00 -41.25
CA HIS A 217 -28.33 -10.15 -40.50
C HIS A 217 -27.51 -9.17 -41.36
N ASN A 218 -27.62 -9.24 -42.67
CA ASN A 218 -26.71 -8.53 -43.58
C ASN A 218 -27.00 -7.02 -43.70
N SER A 219 -28.26 -6.59 -43.60
CA SER A 219 -28.65 -5.17 -43.63
C SER A 219 -28.69 -4.48 -42.27
N ALA A 220 -28.36 -5.20 -41.19
CA ALA A 220 -28.41 -4.68 -39.84
C ALA A 220 -27.33 -3.60 -39.62
N VAL A 221 -27.65 -2.54 -38.87
CA VAL A 221 -26.69 -1.47 -38.58
C VAL A 221 -25.71 -1.94 -37.51
N VAL A 222 -24.42 -1.83 -37.79
CA VAL A 222 -23.33 -2.26 -36.89
C VAL A 222 -22.61 -1.09 -36.24
N SER A 223 -22.63 0.09 -36.85
CA SER A 223 -22.03 1.32 -36.29
C SER A 223 -22.78 2.55 -36.78
N ALA A 224 -22.80 3.62 -35.99
CA ALA A 224 -23.45 4.87 -36.37
C ALA A 224 -22.72 6.08 -35.75
N GLU A 225 -22.69 7.18 -36.50
CA GLU A 225 -22.10 8.46 -36.09
C GLU A 225 -22.96 9.63 -36.59
N LEU A 226 -22.90 10.75 -35.86
CA LEU A 226 -23.66 11.95 -36.17
C LEU A 226 -22.79 12.97 -36.91
N LEU A 227 -23.31 13.54 -38.01
CA LEU A 227 -22.65 14.57 -38.81
C LEU A 227 -23.45 15.87 -38.75
N ASN A 228 -22.81 16.92 -38.25
CA ASN A 228 -23.36 18.28 -38.12
C ASN A 228 -24.74 18.33 -37.44
N ASP A 229 -24.98 17.44 -36.47
CA ASP A 229 -26.25 17.28 -35.71
C ASP A 229 -27.51 17.09 -36.57
N LYS A 230 -27.34 16.81 -37.86
CA LYS A 230 -28.43 16.73 -38.85
C LYS A 230 -28.46 15.40 -39.57
N TYR A 231 -27.28 14.86 -39.88
CA TYR A 231 -27.17 13.65 -40.69
C TYR A 231 -26.70 12.49 -39.83
N LEU A 232 -27.44 11.39 -39.85
CA LEU A 232 -27.03 10.15 -39.20
C LEU A 232 -26.32 9.28 -40.23
N VAL A 233 -25.03 9.02 -40.03
CA VAL A 233 -24.24 8.12 -40.86
C VAL A 233 -24.26 6.75 -40.21
N THR A 234 -24.79 5.75 -40.91
CA THR A 234 -24.89 4.37 -40.44
C THR A 234 -24.06 3.45 -41.31
N LEU A 235 -23.34 2.52 -40.69
CA LEU A 235 -22.63 1.42 -41.33
C LEU A 235 -23.41 0.13 -41.12
N THR A 236 -23.66 -0.60 -42.19
CA THR A 236 -24.35 -1.90 -42.16
C THR A 236 -23.37 -3.07 -42.08
N ASN A 237 -23.86 -4.24 -41.65
CA ASN A 237 -23.07 -5.46 -41.57
C ASN A 237 -22.47 -5.86 -42.93
N ASP A 238 -23.15 -5.48 -44.02
CA ASP A 238 -22.69 -5.62 -45.40
C ASP A 238 -21.66 -4.56 -45.85
N ALA A 239 -21.07 -3.77 -44.95
CA ALA A 239 -20.14 -2.70 -45.27
C ALA A 239 -20.70 -1.63 -46.24
N THR A 240 -22.02 -1.43 -46.22
CA THR A 240 -22.62 -0.26 -46.89
C THR A 240 -22.79 0.87 -45.90
N ILE A 241 -22.36 2.07 -46.29
CA ILE A 241 -22.57 3.32 -45.56
C ILE A 241 -23.88 3.92 -46.06
N LYS A 242 -24.78 4.28 -45.17
CA LYS A 242 -26.03 5.00 -45.45
C LYS A 242 -26.04 6.30 -44.66
N ILE A 243 -26.44 7.40 -45.29
CA ILE A 243 -26.60 8.71 -44.65
C ILE A 243 -28.08 9.08 -44.63
N TRP A 244 -28.61 9.32 -43.45
CA TRP A 244 -30.01 9.68 -43.20
C TRP A 244 -30.10 11.14 -42.82
N ASP A 245 -31.07 11.86 -43.40
CA ASP A 245 -31.38 13.22 -42.95
C ASP A 245 -32.40 13.13 -41.81
N LEU A 246 -32.02 13.56 -40.61
CA LEU A 246 -32.86 13.50 -39.41
C LEU A 246 -34.02 14.51 -39.45
N THR A 247 -34.00 15.48 -40.38
CA THR A 247 -35.10 16.44 -40.54
C THR A 247 -36.23 15.87 -41.41
N THR A 248 -35.88 15.11 -42.45
CA THR A 248 -36.85 14.51 -43.38
C THR A 248 -37.13 13.04 -43.09
N TYR A 249 -36.30 12.41 -42.23
CA TYR A 249 -36.29 10.98 -41.91
C TYR A 249 -36.08 10.07 -43.12
N GLN A 250 -35.41 10.60 -44.17
CA GLN A 250 -35.17 9.89 -45.43
C GLN A 250 -33.70 9.58 -45.67
N LEU A 251 -33.46 8.54 -46.47
CA LEU A 251 -32.13 8.19 -46.95
C LEU A 251 -31.65 9.25 -47.96
N ASN A 252 -30.59 9.98 -47.59
CA ASN A 252 -30.00 11.01 -48.45
C ASN A 252 -29.01 10.40 -49.46
N ALA A 253 -28.11 9.54 -48.98
CA ALA A 253 -27.08 8.91 -49.81
C ALA A 253 -26.68 7.54 -49.26
N HIS A 254 -26.14 6.68 -50.12
CA HIS A 254 -25.49 5.44 -49.72
C HIS A 254 -24.24 5.17 -50.55
N PHE A 255 -23.28 4.47 -49.98
CA PHE A 255 -22.01 4.10 -50.60
C PHE A 255 -21.65 2.67 -50.20
N ASP A 256 -21.34 1.83 -51.18
CA ASP A 256 -20.92 0.44 -50.94
C ASP A 256 -19.40 0.37 -50.92
N LEU A 257 -18.82 -0.08 -49.80
CA LEU A 257 -17.37 -0.17 -49.62
C LEU A 257 -16.78 -1.42 -50.27
N LYS A 258 -17.63 -2.40 -50.63
CA LYS A 258 -17.17 -3.68 -51.15
C LYS A 258 -16.64 -3.55 -52.58
N GLU A 259 -15.40 -3.99 -52.81
CA GLU A 259 -14.94 -4.36 -54.14
C GLU A 259 -15.55 -5.71 -54.56
N LYS A 260 -15.77 -5.92 -55.86
CA LYS A 260 -16.28 -7.20 -56.39
C LYS A 260 -15.32 -8.31 -55.95
N ASN A 261 -15.80 -9.24 -55.11
CA ASN A 261 -15.15 -10.46 -54.59
C ASN A 261 -14.69 -10.46 -53.11
N GLN A 262 -14.95 -9.41 -52.32
CA GLN A 262 -14.65 -9.42 -50.88
C GLN A 262 -15.91 -9.70 -50.04
N GLN A 263 -15.86 -10.74 -49.20
CA GLN A 263 -16.88 -10.98 -48.17
C GLN A 263 -16.46 -10.24 -46.91
N VAL A 264 -17.27 -9.26 -46.51
CA VAL A 264 -17.09 -8.49 -45.28
C VAL A 264 -18.29 -8.78 -44.39
N ASN A 265 -18.03 -9.20 -43.15
CA ASN A 265 -19.04 -9.43 -42.13
C ASN A 265 -18.46 -8.99 -40.78
N TYR A 266 -19.12 -8.04 -40.11
CA TYR A 266 -18.70 -7.55 -38.80
C TYR A 266 -19.19 -8.45 -37.67
N GLY A 267 -20.27 -9.21 -37.89
CA GLY A 267 -20.86 -10.16 -36.94
C GLY A 267 -21.60 -9.53 -35.77
N ALA A 268 -21.06 -8.48 -35.15
CA ALA A 268 -21.64 -7.77 -34.01
C ALA A 268 -21.57 -6.25 -34.18
N ALA A 269 -22.45 -5.53 -33.48
CA ALA A 269 -22.38 -4.07 -33.39
C ALA A 269 -21.11 -3.64 -32.64
N GLY A 270 -20.61 -2.45 -32.96
CA GLY A 270 -19.36 -1.93 -32.39
C GLY A 270 -19.01 -0.55 -32.98
N LYS A 271 -17.90 0.02 -32.53
CA LYS A 271 -17.40 1.29 -33.05
C LYS A 271 -16.39 1.05 -34.17
N TYR A 272 -16.90 0.93 -35.39
CA TYR A 272 -16.10 0.66 -36.59
C TYR A 272 -15.87 1.90 -37.45
N MET A 273 -16.48 3.02 -37.08
CA MET A 273 -16.49 4.24 -37.86
C MET A 273 -16.34 5.45 -36.96
N ILE A 274 -15.65 6.49 -37.44
CA ILE A 274 -15.52 7.76 -36.74
C ILE A 274 -15.48 8.93 -37.73
N ILE A 275 -16.11 10.04 -37.36
CA ILE A 275 -16.17 11.26 -38.17
C ILE A 275 -15.26 12.34 -37.56
N CYS A 276 -14.44 12.97 -38.39
CA CYS A 276 -13.65 14.14 -38.04
C CYS A 276 -13.86 15.25 -39.07
N GLY A 277 -14.67 16.24 -38.75
CA GLY A 277 -15.04 17.31 -39.68
C GLY A 277 -15.75 16.73 -40.91
N SER A 278 -15.11 16.82 -42.08
CA SER A 278 -15.60 16.21 -43.32
C SER A 278 -15.04 14.81 -43.60
N LEU A 279 -14.16 14.27 -42.75
CA LEU A 279 -13.53 12.97 -42.96
C LEU A 279 -14.25 11.87 -42.20
N LEU A 280 -14.42 10.73 -42.86
CA LEU A 280 -15.00 9.51 -42.34
C LEU A 280 -13.95 8.41 -42.40
N PHE A 281 -13.59 7.87 -41.25
CA PHE A 281 -12.72 6.71 -41.15
C PHE A 281 -13.58 5.47 -40.92
N VAL A 282 -13.37 4.43 -41.71
CA VAL A 282 -14.11 3.16 -41.61
C VAL A 282 -13.12 2.00 -41.52
N TYR A 283 -13.31 1.15 -40.51
CA TYR A 283 -12.60 -0.12 -40.38
C TYR A 283 -13.29 -1.20 -41.20
N LEU A 284 -12.56 -1.86 -42.10
CA LEU A 284 -13.02 -2.99 -42.90
C LEU A 284 -12.34 -4.30 -42.44
N PRO A 285 -13.08 -5.29 -41.92
CA PRO A 285 -12.54 -6.58 -41.52
C PRO A 285 -12.36 -7.53 -42.73
N ALA A 286 -11.63 -7.08 -43.76
CA ALA A 286 -11.25 -7.90 -44.91
C ALA A 286 -9.77 -8.33 -44.80
N GLY A 287 -9.49 -9.63 -44.87
CA GLY A 287 -8.13 -10.15 -44.69
C GLY A 287 -7.60 -9.90 -43.27
N ASN A 288 -6.42 -9.27 -43.15
CA ASN A 288 -5.86 -8.85 -41.85
C ASN A 288 -6.52 -7.57 -41.28
N GLY A 289 -7.52 -6.99 -41.96
CA GLY A 289 -8.15 -5.72 -41.60
C GLY A 289 -7.51 -4.51 -42.32
N SER A 290 -8.32 -3.51 -42.66
CA SER A 290 -7.86 -2.28 -43.31
C SER A 290 -8.71 -1.06 -42.89
N PHE A 291 -8.15 0.13 -42.98
CA PHE A 291 -8.85 1.39 -42.77
C PHE A 291 -9.06 2.12 -44.10
N GLN A 292 -10.29 2.56 -44.34
CA GLN A 292 -10.65 3.40 -45.48
C GLN A 292 -10.98 4.82 -45.00
N VAL A 293 -10.47 5.82 -45.73
CA VAL A 293 -10.69 7.24 -45.42
C VAL A 293 -11.51 7.87 -46.53
N ILE A 294 -12.67 8.42 -46.18
CA ILE A 294 -13.64 8.97 -47.11
C ILE A 294 -13.93 10.42 -46.74
N GLN A 295 -13.81 11.33 -47.70
CA GLN A 295 -14.22 12.72 -47.52
C GLN A 295 -15.70 12.87 -47.91
N LEU A 296 -16.47 13.46 -47.00
CA LEU A 296 -17.87 13.83 -47.14
C LEU A 296 -17.94 15.30 -47.56
N GLU A 297 -18.20 15.56 -48.84
CA GLU A 297 -18.37 16.91 -49.36
C GLU A 297 -19.86 17.28 -49.44
N ASN A 298 -20.21 18.48 -48.98
CA ASN A 298 -21.56 19.03 -49.12
C ASN A 298 -21.65 19.77 -50.46
N THR A 299 -22.30 19.18 -51.45
CA THR A 299 -22.55 19.88 -52.71
C THR A 299 -23.64 20.95 -52.53
N HIS A 300 -23.71 21.96 -53.40
CA HIS A 300 -24.78 22.97 -53.33
C HIS A 300 -26.21 22.39 -53.47
N SER A 301 -26.33 21.15 -53.97
CA SER A 301 -27.52 20.33 -53.81
C SER A 301 -27.43 19.57 -52.49
N SER A 302 -28.49 19.55 -51.68
CA SER A 302 -28.61 18.92 -50.34
C SER A 302 -28.20 17.43 -50.18
N ARG A 303 -27.53 16.84 -51.16
CA ARG A 303 -26.93 15.51 -51.19
C ARG A 303 -25.44 15.58 -50.83
N ILE A 304 -25.04 14.71 -49.90
CA ILE A 304 -23.64 14.52 -49.51
C ILE A 304 -22.97 13.59 -50.53
N SER A 305 -21.84 14.01 -51.09
CA SER A 305 -21.02 13.19 -52.00
C SER A 305 -19.87 12.54 -51.26
N PHE A 306 -19.56 11.30 -51.64
CA PHE A 306 -18.43 10.54 -51.12
C PHE A 306 -17.23 10.66 -52.05
N LYS A 307 -16.07 11.08 -51.51
CA LYS A 307 -14.80 11.09 -52.22
C LYS A 307 -13.77 10.27 -51.43
N PRO A 308 -13.42 9.05 -51.87
CA PRO A 308 -12.38 8.27 -51.21
C PRO A 308 -11.02 8.95 -51.42
N LEU A 309 -10.30 9.23 -50.34
CA LEU A 309 -8.98 9.88 -50.38
C LEU A 309 -7.84 8.85 -50.55
N ASN A 310 -7.88 7.78 -49.75
CA ASN A 310 -6.95 6.66 -49.82
C ASN A 310 -7.69 5.35 -50.02
N VAL A 311 -7.15 4.48 -50.87
CA VAL A 311 -7.83 3.24 -51.29
C VAL A 311 -7.89 2.22 -50.15
N ASN A 312 -6.83 2.02 -49.35
CA ASN A 312 -6.83 1.20 -48.12
C ASN A 312 -5.53 1.40 -47.32
N ILE A 313 -5.63 1.69 -46.01
CA ILE A 313 -4.50 1.68 -45.07
C ILE A 313 -4.45 0.28 -44.42
N PRO A 314 -3.42 -0.54 -44.69
CA PRO A 314 -3.29 -1.85 -44.07
C PRO A 314 -2.89 -1.74 -42.59
N LEU A 315 -3.33 -2.70 -41.79
CA LEU A 315 -2.91 -2.83 -40.39
C LEU A 315 -1.49 -3.38 -40.24
N ASN A 316 -0.76 -2.88 -39.24
CA ASN A 316 0.51 -3.43 -38.79
C ASN A 316 0.30 -4.42 -37.62
N LEU A 317 -0.43 -5.50 -37.88
CA LEU A 317 -0.67 -6.57 -36.91
C LEU A 317 -0.11 -7.89 -37.45
N SER A 318 0.41 -8.71 -36.54
CA SER A 318 0.89 -10.05 -36.88
C SER A 318 -0.27 -10.93 -37.34
N SER A 319 -0.11 -11.63 -38.47
CA SER A 319 -1.13 -12.52 -39.03
C SER A 319 -1.40 -13.78 -38.19
N TYR A 320 -0.58 -14.06 -37.17
CA TYR A 320 -0.70 -15.26 -36.33
C TYR A 320 -1.76 -15.14 -35.23
N SER A 321 -2.13 -13.92 -34.82
CA SER A 321 -3.09 -13.66 -33.74
C SER A 321 -4.36 -13.00 -34.28
N ILE A 322 -5.50 -13.43 -33.74
CA ILE A 322 -6.81 -12.91 -34.12
C ILE A 322 -7.08 -11.70 -33.23
N TRP A 323 -6.94 -10.50 -33.80
CA TRP A 323 -7.24 -9.25 -33.11
C TRP A 323 -8.67 -8.81 -33.40
N SER A 324 -9.43 -8.52 -32.35
CA SER A 324 -10.71 -7.83 -32.44
C SER A 324 -10.53 -6.35 -32.12
N LEU A 325 -11.18 -5.49 -32.91
CA LEU A 325 -11.26 -4.07 -32.64
C LEU A 325 -12.29 -3.82 -31.54
N ILE A 326 -11.89 -3.15 -30.46
CA ILE A 326 -12.80 -2.79 -29.37
C ILE A 326 -13.39 -1.40 -29.61
N ASP A 327 -12.51 -0.40 -29.75
CA ASP A 327 -12.90 1.01 -29.79
C ASP A 327 -11.92 1.83 -30.63
N ILE A 328 -12.42 2.95 -31.16
CA ILE A 328 -11.69 3.94 -31.97
C ILE A 328 -12.01 5.33 -31.43
N GLN A 329 -10.99 6.13 -31.15
CA GLN A 329 -11.18 7.54 -30.80
C GLN A 329 -10.17 8.44 -31.51
N LEU A 330 -10.57 9.70 -31.65
CA LEU A 330 -9.81 10.74 -32.31
C LEU A 330 -9.16 11.64 -31.26
N VAL A 331 -7.85 11.84 -31.35
CA VAL A 331 -7.13 12.84 -30.57
C VAL A 331 -6.85 14.05 -31.46
N LYS A 332 -7.27 15.23 -31.02
CA LYS A 332 -7.07 16.49 -31.75
C LYS A 332 -5.67 17.08 -31.57
N SER A 333 -4.90 16.59 -30.59
CA SER A 333 -3.62 17.20 -30.22
C SER A 333 -2.40 16.67 -30.98
N SER A 334 -1.36 17.51 -30.97
CA SER A 334 -0.03 17.27 -31.53
C SER A 334 0.84 16.42 -30.60
N ILE A 335 0.42 15.18 -30.30
CA ILE A 335 1.26 14.21 -29.56
C ILE A 335 2.61 13.97 -30.29
N VAL A 336 2.59 14.08 -31.62
CA VAL A 336 3.76 14.09 -32.47
C VAL A 336 3.94 15.51 -33.01
N LYS A 337 5.13 16.09 -32.82
CA LYS A 337 5.49 17.37 -33.46
C LYS A 337 5.28 17.19 -34.97
N GLN A 338 4.35 17.96 -35.55
CA GLN A 338 3.95 18.00 -36.98
C GLN A 338 2.77 17.09 -37.42
N SER A 339 2.12 16.31 -36.56
CA SER A 339 0.91 15.56 -36.98
C SER A 339 -0.36 16.40 -36.90
N GLY A 340 -1.21 16.29 -37.93
CA GLY A 340 -2.48 17.04 -38.03
C GLY A 340 -3.69 16.31 -37.45
N LEU A 341 -3.65 14.96 -37.41
CA LEU A 341 -4.74 14.12 -36.92
C LEU A 341 -4.19 12.79 -36.40
N ASN A 342 -4.61 12.37 -35.21
CA ASN A 342 -4.20 11.12 -34.59
C ASN A 342 -5.43 10.25 -34.26
N LEU A 343 -5.42 9.00 -34.72
CA LEU A 343 -6.44 7.99 -34.39
C LEU A 343 -5.86 7.01 -33.39
N VAL A 344 -6.55 6.82 -32.27
CA VAL A 344 -6.21 5.84 -31.26
C VAL A 344 -7.09 4.61 -31.44
N LEU A 345 -6.43 3.45 -31.54
CA LEU A 345 -7.03 2.17 -31.84
C LEU A 345 -6.73 1.19 -30.72
N LEU A 346 -7.78 0.54 -30.21
CA LEU A 346 -7.66 -0.46 -29.16
C LEU A 346 -8.05 -1.84 -29.69
N TRP A 347 -7.09 -2.75 -29.67
CA TRP A 347 -7.25 -4.14 -30.08
C TRP A 347 -7.21 -5.08 -28.89
N LYS A 348 -7.91 -6.22 -29.04
CA LYS A 348 -7.90 -7.30 -28.04
C LYS A 348 -7.77 -8.67 -28.70
N SER A 349 -7.02 -9.52 -28.02
CA SER A 349 -6.92 -10.95 -28.30
C SER A 349 -6.98 -11.67 -26.95
N ASN A 350 -8.17 -12.15 -26.57
CA ASN A 350 -8.46 -12.64 -25.21
C ASN A 350 -8.13 -11.58 -24.15
N THR A 351 -7.17 -11.81 -23.28
CA THR A 351 -6.72 -10.85 -22.25
C THR A 351 -5.61 -9.92 -22.73
N VAL A 352 -4.98 -10.21 -23.87
CA VAL A 352 -3.90 -9.39 -24.41
C VAL A 352 -4.49 -8.20 -25.14
N THR A 353 -3.95 -7.03 -24.82
CA THR A 353 -4.36 -5.75 -25.41
C THR A 353 -3.26 -5.25 -26.34
N LYS A 354 -3.64 -4.49 -27.36
CA LYS A 354 -2.68 -3.71 -28.13
C LYS A 354 -3.28 -2.35 -28.43
N LEU A 355 -2.60 -1.29 -28.01
CA LEU A 355 -2.96 0.08 -28.33
C LEU A 355 -2.07 0.54 -29.48
N GLN A 356 -2.68 1.10 -30.53
CA GLN A 356 -1.97 1.65 -31.66
C GLN A 356 -2.44 3.06 -31.94
N LEU A 357 -1.51 3.93 -32.28
CA LEU A 357 -1.79 5.28 -32.74
C LEU A 357 -1.43 5.40 -34.21
N LEU A 358 -2.41 5.79 -35.01
CA LEU A 358 -2.25 6.10 -36.43
C LEU A 358 -2.19 7.63 -36.57
N SER A 359 -1.00 8.14 -36.86
CA SER A 359 -0.75 9.58 -37.04
C SER A 359 -0.64 9.93 -38.52
N PHE A 360 -1.28 11.03 -38.93
CA PHE A 360 -1.18 11.58 -40.30
C PHE A 360 -0.27 12.81 -40.32
N GLU A 361 0.75 12.78 -41.19
CA GLU A 361 1.77 13.83 -41.30
C GLU A 361 1.38 14.93 -42.29
N ASP A 362 0.66 14.60 -43.37
CA ASP A 362 0.23 15.56 -44.40
C ASP A 362 -1.22 16.03 -44.26
N SER A 363 -1.50 17.28 -44.65
CA SER A 363 -2.87 17.81 -44.80
C SER A 363 -3.67 17.14 -45.93
N LEU A 364 -2.99 16.41 -46.82
CA LEU A 364 -3.59 15.59 -47.87
C LEU A 364 -3.84 14.14 -47.41
N TYR A 365 -3.44 13.80 -46.18
CA TYR A 365 -3.64 12.49 -45.53
C TYR A 365 -3.04 11.29 -46.27
N SER A 366 -2.04 11.52 -47.14
CA SER A 366 -1.35 10.46 -47.92
C SER A 366 -0.24 9.75 -47.15
N SER A 367 0.48 10.47 -46.29
CA SER A 367 1.52 9.93 -45.43
C SER A 367 0.96 9.65 -44.02
N TYR A 368 1.23 8.45 -43.51
CA TYR A 368 0.80 8.03 -42.19
C TYR A 368 1.89 7.21 -41.51
N LYS A 369 1.92 7.28 -40.17
CA LYS A 369 2.84 6.51 -39.34
C LYS A 369 2.09 5.76 -38.25
N TRP A 370 2.39 4.46 -38.15
CA TRP A 370 1.96 3.60 -37.05
C TRP A 370 2.90 3.75 -35.87
N ILE A 371 2.35 4.05 -34.70
CA ILE A 371 3.05 4.08 -33.42
C ILE A 371 2.38 3.03 -32.54
N ASP A 372 3.14 2.01 -32.13
CA ASP A 372 2.67 0.99 -31.20
C ASP A 372 2.86 1.51 -29.77
N GLY A 373 1.82 1.35 -28.95
CA GLY A 373 1.94 1.48 -27.50
C GLY A 373 2.35 0.16 -26.88
N ASN A 374 3.23 0.22 -25.89
CA ASN A 374 3.65 -0.96 -25.15
C ASN A 374 2.46 -1.50 -24.35
N SER A 375 2.07 -2.74 -24.64
CA SER A 375 0.94 -3.38 -23.97
C SER A 375 1.33 -4.04 -22.64
N THR A 376 2.62 -4.31 -22.46
CA THR A 376 3.18 -4.93 -21.26
C THR A 376 3.47 -3.88 -20.20
N TYR A 377 2.95 -4.13 -19.00
CA TYR A 377 3.22 -3.32 -17.83
C TYR A 377 4.67 -3.49 -17.37
N LEU A 378 5.32 -2.43 -16.88
CA LEU A 378 6.74 -2.48 -16.49
C LEU A 378 7.00 -3.54 -15.43
N SER A 379 6.15 -3.65 -14.40
CA SER A 379 6.40 -4.64 -13.36
C SER A 379 6.27 -6.06 -13.89
N ASP A 380 5.35 -6.35 -14.82
CA ASP A 380 5.28 -7.66 -15.47
C ASP A 380 6.57 -8.00 -16.27
N LEU A 381 7.30 -6.98 -16.76
CA LEU A 381 8.61 -7.14 -17.41
C LEU A 381 9.76 -7.31 -16.42
N LEU A 382 9.64 -6.72 -15.22
CA LEU A 382 10.63 -6.83 -14.16
C LEU A 382 10.42 -8.10 -13.31
N ASP A 383 9.21 -8.67 -13.27
CA ASP A 383 8.82 -9.85 -12.49
C ASP A 383 9.47 -11.16 -12.97
N ASP A 384 10.23 -11.15 -14.07
CA ASP A 384 11.23 -12.20 -14.35
C ASP A 384 12.40 -12.16 -13.32
N SER A 385 12.41 -11.19 -12.40
CA SER A 385 13.23 -11.16 -11.19
C SER A 385 12.41 -11.53 -9.95
N ASP A 386 12.88 -12.53 -9.21
CA ASP A 386 12.13 -13.28 -8.19
C ASP A 386 11.37 -12.41 -7.15
N LEU A 387 10.06 -12.24 -7.34
CA LEU A 387 9.14 -11.72 -6.32
C LEU A 387 9.17 -12.59 -5.05
N ILE A 388 9.42 -13.90 -5.22
CA ILE A 388 9.64 -14.88 -4.17
C ILE A 388 11.09 -14.78 -3.70
N THR A 389 11.33 -13.98 -2.66
CA THR A 389 12.64 -13.95 -2.03
C THR A 389 12.90 -15.27 -1.30
N ASN A 390 13.88 -16.05 -1.77
CA ASN A 390 14.30 -17.33 -1.19
C ASN A 390 14.66 -17.14 0.30
N GLY A 391 13.72 -17.52 1.19
CA GLY A 391 13.97 -17.67 2.63
C GLY A 391 13.09 -16.83 3.57
N ASN A 392 12.48 -15.71 3.13
CA ASN A 392 11.67 -14.85 4.00
C ASN A 392 10.22 -14.68 3.49
N MET A 393 9.28 -15.38 4.12
CA MET A 393 7.84 -15.32 3.81
C MET A 393 7.27 -13.92 3.99
N GLU A 394 7.72 -13.16 4.99
CA GLU A 394 7.20 -11.81 5.25
C GLU A 394 7.60 -10.83 4.15
N LYS A 395 8.83 -10.96 3.62
CA LYS A 395 9.31 -10.17 2.48
C LYS A 395 8.56 -10.52 1.20
N ALA A 396 8.38 -11.81 0.91
CA ALA A 396 7.61 -12.25 -0.26
C ALA A 396 6.14 -11.78 -0.20
N LEU A 397 5.49 -11.87 0.97
CA LEU A 397 4.13 -11.38 1.14
C LEU A 397 4.03 -9.85 1.00
N LEU A 398 5.02 -9.11 1.51
CA LEU A 398 5.07 -7.65 1.32
C LEU A 398 5.29 -7.28 -0.14
N ASN A 399 6.17 -7.98 -0.85
CA ASN A 399 6.38 -7.80 -2.29
C ASN A 399 5.07 -8.05 -3.05
N LEU A 400 4.37 -9.14 -2.76
CA LEU A 400 3.09 -9.46 -3.42
C LEU A 400 2.00 -8.44 -3.05
N LYS A 401 1.91 -8.02 -1.79
CA LYS A 401 0.91 -7.03 -1.35
C LYS A 401 1.20 -5.61 -1.86
N SER A 402 2.46 -5.26 -2.10
CA SER A 402 2.83 -3.97 -2.66
C SER A 402 2.67 -3.93 -4.17
N HIS A 403 3.01 -5.04 -4.83
CA HIS A 403 2.90 -5.20 -6.28
C HIS A 403 1.43 -5.23 -6.72
N TYR A 404 0.63 -6.06 -6.07
CA TYR A 404 -0.79 -6.20 -6.36
C TYR A 404 -1.62 -5.31 -5.43
N SER A 405 -2.83 -4.97 -5.84
CA SER A 405 -3.72 -4.20 -4.97
C SER A 405 -4.21 -5.01 -3.77
N GLN A 406 -4.60 -4.34 -2.69
CA GLN A 406 -5.17 -5.03 -1.54
C GLN A 406 -6.45 -5.79 -1.91
N SER A 407 -7.29 -5.26 -2.80
CA SER A 407 -8.48 -5.97 -3.29
C SER A 407 -8.13 -7.26 -4.04
N THR A 408 -7.16 -7.22 -4.95
CA THR A 408 -6.70 -8.42 -5.67
C THR A 408 -6.13 -9.46 -4.71
N TYR A 409 -5.41 -9.01 -3.68
CA TYR A 409 -4.83 -9.88 -2.67
C TYR A 409 -5.90 -10.56 -1.79
N ASP A 410 -6.87 -9.79 -1.31
CA ASP A 410 -7.97 -10.32 -0.50
C ASP A 410 -8.82 -11.32 -1.30
N ASP A 411 -9.07 -11.04 -2.58
CA ASP A 411 -9.81 -11.95 -3.47
C ASP A 411 -9.01 -13.22 -3.78
N ALA A 412 -7.70 -13.10 -4.02
CA ALA A 412 -6.82 -14.26 -4.18
C ALA A 412 -6.82 -15.15 -2.92
N GLN A 413 -6.75 -14.56 -1.73
CA GLN A 413 -6.85 -15.31 -0.48
C GLN A 413 -8.23 -15.96 -0.30
N LYS A 414 -9.33 -15.28 -0.65
CA LYS A 414 -10.67 -15.90 -0.64
C LYS A 414 -10.73 -17.11 -1.58
N ILE A 415 -10.13 -17.03 -2.77
CA ILE A 415 -10.08 -18.12 -3.74
C ILE A 415 -9.23 -19.28 -3.23
N LEU A 416 -8.05 -19.01 -2.65
CA LEU A 416 -7.19 -20.01 -2.03
C LEU A 416 -7.90 -20.74 -0.88
N ASN A 417 -8.59 -19.99 -0.01
CA ASN A 417 -9.35 -20.54 1.11
C ASN A 417 -10.52 -21.40 0.62
N LYS A 418 -11.23 -20.97 -0.44
CA LYS A 418 -12.29 -21.79 -1.08
C LYS A 418 -11.73 -23.09 -1.66
N ASN A 419 -10.50 -23.07 -2.15
CA ASN A 419 -9.80 -24.23 -2.71
C ASN A 419 -9.04 -25.06 -1.65
N ASN A 420 -9.19 -24.74 -0.35
CA ASN A 420 -8.52 -25.39 0.78
C ASN A 420 -6.97 -25.34 0.75
N VAL A 421 -6.38 -24.35 0.09
CA VAL A 421 -4.93 -24.13 0.10
C VAL A 421 -4.59 -23.24 1.30
N MET A 422 -4.19 -23.87 2.41
CA MET A 422 -3.84 -23.18 3.66
C MET A 422 -2.32 -23.16 3.88
N VAL A 423 -1.85 -22.14 4.59
CA VAL A 423 -0.46 -22.03 5.07
C VAL A 423 -0.15 -23.23 5.96
N GLN A 424 0.89 -23.99 5.63
CA GLN A 424 1.29 -25.15 6.41
C GLN A 424 2.15 -24.69 7.59
N ILE A 425 1.80 -25.10 8.81
CA ILE A 425 2.53 -24.75 10.03
C ILE A 425 3.91 -25.45 10.08
N ASN A 426 4.07 -26.55 9.34
CA ASN A 426 5.25 -27.42 9.39
C ASN A 426 6.41 -26.96 8.49
N ASP A 427 6.14 -26.11 7.47
CA ASP A 427 7.18 -25.57 6.59
C ASP A 427 7.41 -24.08 6.87
N PRO A 428 8.60 -23.67 7.37
CA PRO A 428 8.87 -22.28 7.73
C PRO A 428 8.91 -21.33 6.52
N HIS A 429 9.07 -21.86 5.30
CA HIS A 429 9.17 -21.06 4.08
C HIS A 429 7.89 -21.05 3.23
N ASN A 430 6.94 -21.97 3.46
CA ASN A 430 5.64 -22.06 2.75
C ASN A 430 5.70 -21.71 1.24
N GLN A 431 6.72 -22.19 0.54
CA GLN A 431 6.99 -21.79 -0.85
C GLN A 431 5.86 -22.20 -1.79
N ASP A 432 5.26 -23.38 -1.59
CA ASP A 432 4.13 -23.84 -2.39
C ASP A 432 2.90 -22.93 -2.24
N TYR A 433 2.65 -22.40 -1.05
CA TYR A 433 1.57 -21.44 -0.83
C TYR A 433 1.85 -20.14 -1.58
N LEU A 434 3.08 -19.61 -1.48
CA LEU A 434 3.50 -18.39 -2.16
C LEU A 434 3.45 -18.53 -3.69
N ASN A 435 3.91 -19.66 -4.23
CA ASN A 435 3.85 -19.95 -5.67
C ASN A 435 2.40 -19.99 -6.18
N ASN A 436 1.50 -20.64 -5.44
CA ASN A 436 0.08 -20.67 -5.79
C ASN A 436 -0.56 -19.28 -5.68
N LEU A 437 -0.19 -18.51 -4.66
CA LEU A 437 -0.68 -17.15 -4.45
C LEU A 437 -0.22 -16.23 -5.58
N GLU A 438 1.06 -16.27 -5.96
CA GLU A 438 1.60 -15.48 -7.07
C GLU A 438 0.94 -15.86 -8.41
N ALA A 439 0.79 -17.16 -8.69
CA ALA A 439 0.14 -17.62 -9.92
C ALA A 439 -1.31 -17.11 -10.02
N LEU A 440 -2.08 -17.21 -8.92
CA LEU A 440 -3.44 -16.70 -8.87
C LEU A 440 -3.49 -15.17 -8.97
N LEU A 441 -2.60 -14.45 -8.29
CA LEU A 441 -2.51 -13.00 -8.38
C LEU A 441 -2.22 -12.55 -9.81
N LYS A 442 -1.28 -13.21 -10.49
CA LYS A 442 -0.94 -12.93 -11.88
C LYS A 442 -2.11 -13.18 -12.83
N GLU A 443 -2.89 -14.23 -12.58
CA GLU A 443 -4.09 -14.53 -13.37
C GLU A 443 -5.21 -13.52 -13.11
N LEU A 444 -5.52 -13.23 -11.85
CA LEU A 444 -6.53 -12.23 -11.47
C LEU A 444 -6.18 -10.84 -11.98
N HIS A 445 -4.91 -10.45 -11.89
CA HIS A 445 -4.42 -9.16 -12.42
C HIS A 445 -4.64 -9.06 -13.92
N LYS A 446 -4.36 -10.13 -14.68
CA LYS A 446 -4.63 -10.18 -16.13
C LYS A 446 -6.12 -10.10 -16.44
N GLN A 447 -6.97 -10.77 -15.65
CA GLN A 447 -8.42 -10.70 -15.80
C GLN A 447 -8.95 -9.29 -15.49
N TYR A 448 -8.47 -8.67 -14.40
CA TYR A 448 -8.93 -7.35 -13.98
C TYR A 448 -8.52 -6.26 -14.94
N GLN A 449 -7.43 -6.47 -15.68
CA GLN A 449 -6.91 -5.59 -16.71
C GLN A 449 -7.55 -5.78 -18.10
N GLU A 450 -8.46 -6.73 -18.26
CA GLU A 450 -9.10 -6.98 -19.54
C GLU A 450 -9.81 -5.69 -20.01
N PRO A 451 -9.53 -5.19 -21.22
CA PRO A 451 -10.01 -3.89 -21.66
C PRO A 451 -11.47 -3.97 -22.12
N SER A 452 -12.21 -2.90 -21.85
CA SER A 452 -13.60 -2.74 -22.23
C SER A 452 -13.80 -1.61 -23.24
N THR A 453 -13.30 -0.41 -22.95
CA THR A 453 -13.47 0.78 -23.81
C THR A 453 -12.25 1.70 -23.75
N LEU A 454 -12.11 2.57 -24.73
CA LEU A 454 -11.15 3.67 -24.72
C LEU A 454 -11.84 4.95 -24.23
N THR A 455 -11.12 5.89 -23.64
CA THR A 455 -11.60 7.25 -23.32
C THR A 455 -10.42 8.20 -23.37
N ILE A 456 -10.60 9.34 -24.03
CA ILE A 456 -9.63 10.44 -24.00
C ILE A 456 -10.11 11.47 -22.97
N LEU A 457 -9.31 11.71 -21.93
CA LEU A 457 -9.57 12.74 -20.93
C LEU A 457 -8.88 14.05 -21.35
N ASP A 458 -9.56 15.18 -21.14
CA ASP A 458 -9.04 16.54 -21.39
C ASP A 458 -8.39 16.70 -22.78
N ASP A 459 -8.99 16.04 -23.78
CA ASP A 459 -8.59 16.04 -25.20
C ASP A 459 -7.22 15.37 -25.54
N GLU A 460 -6.46 14.87 -24.55
CA GLU A 460 -5.14 14.25 -24.78
C GLU A 460 -4.91 12.91 -24.09
N ILE A 461 -5.27 12.77 -22.81
CA ILE A 461 -4.84 11.64 -21.98
C ILE A 461 -5.62 10.38 -22.35
N ILE A 462 -4.92 9.38 -22.86
CA ILE A 462 -5.51 8.10 -23.27
C ILE A 462 -5.71 7.20 -22.05
N VAL A 463 -6.97 6.87 -21.77
CA VAL A 463 -7.39 5.93 -20.72
C VAL A 463 -8.12 4.75 -21.33
N VAL A 464 -7.71 3.55 -20.97
CA VAL A 464 -8.38 2.30 -21.27
C VAL A 464 -9.11 1.83 -20.01
N ASN A 465 -10.42 1.67 -20.13
CA ASN A 465 -11.25 1.20 -19.03
C ASN A 465 -11.18 -0.32 -18.98
N SER A 466 -10.87 -0.86 -17.81
CA SER A 466 -10.82 -2.31 -17.62
C SER A 466 -12.17 -2.85 -17.13
N LEU A 467 -12.38 -4.15 -17.27
CA LEU A 467 -13.62 -4.78 -16.83
C LEU A 467 -13.77 -4.75 -15.31
N HIS A 468 -12.69 -4.79 -14.52
CA HIS A 468 -12.87 -4.74 -13.06
C HIS A 468 -13.22 -3.33 -12.54
N MET A 469 -13.99 -3.26 -11.45
CA MET A 469 -14.31 -2.01 -10.79
C MET A 469 -13.04 -1.30 -10.28
N TYR A 470 -12.98 0.02 -10.46
CA TYR A 470 -11.87 0.89 -10.05
C TYR A 470 -10.51 0.65 -10.75
N HIS A 471 -10.45 -0.25 -11.73
CA HIS A 471 -9.23 -0.55 -12.48
C HIS A 471 -9.29 0.13 -13.85
N HIS A 472 -8.27 0.92 -14.14
CA HIS A 472 -8.08 1.58 -15.42
C HIS A 472 -6.61 1.44 -15.85
N SER A 473 -6.34 1.50 -17.15
CA SER A 473 -4.98 1.54 -17.70
C SER A 473 -4.80 2.84 -18.46
N THR A 474 -3.88 3.68 -18.01
CA THR A 474 -3.56 4.95 -18.66
C THR A 474 -2.31 4.78 -19.51
N TYR A 475 -2.26 5.42 -20.68
CA TYR A 475 -1.09 5.38 -21.54
C TYR A 475 -0.34 6.69 -21.44
N LYS A 476 0.90 6.63 -20.94
CA LYS A 476 1.80 7.77 -20.76
C LYS A 476 2.73 7.88 -21.97
N LEU A 477 3.11 9.11 -22.33
CA LEU A 477 4.18 9.35 -23.28
C LEU A 477 5.55 9.14 -22.62
N ASP A 478 6.39 8.30 -23.24
CA ASP A 478 7.67 7.90 -22.66
C ASP A 478 8.68 9.05 -22.62
N SER A 479 9.38 9.16 -21.49
CA SER A 479 10.62 9.91 -21.37
C SER A 479 11.74 9.26 -22.18
N GLN A 480 12.85 9.98 -22.39
CA GLN A 480 13.97 9.48 -23.18
C GLN A 480 14.53 8.15 -22.65
N LEU A 481 14.66 7.99 -21.33
CA LEU A 481 15.14 6.75 -20.71
C LEU A 481 14.12 5.61 -20.83
N GLU A 482 12.83 5.90 -20.69
CA GLU A 482 11.76 4.92 -20.90
C GLU A 482 11.75 4.41 -22.34
N THR A 483 11.87 5.31 -23.33
CA THR A 483 11.96 4.92 -24.75
C THR A 483 13.17 4.02 -24.99
N ILE A 484 14.34 4.36 -24.44
CA ILE A 484 15.55 3.52 -24.57
C ILE A 484 15.32 2.14 -23.95
N PHE A 485 14.77 2.10 -22.73
CA PHE A 485 14.47 0.84 -22.05
C PHE A 485 13.56 -0.05 -22.89
N PHE A 486 12.39 0.44 -23.31
CA PHE A 486 11.45 -0.36 -24.08
C PHE A 486 12.00 -0.75 -25.46
N ASN A 487 12.78 0.11 -26.12
CA ASN A 487 13.44 -0.24 -27.38
C ASN A 487 14.45 -1.40 -27.22
N ILE A 488 15.18 -1.44 -26.11
CA ILE A 488 16.10 -2.55 -25.79
C ILE A 488 15.33 -3.87 -25.68
N PHE A 489 14.18 -3.87 -24.98
CA PHE A 489 13.33 -5.06 -24.87
C PHE A 489 12.72 -5.48 -26.23
N GLU A 490 12.28 -4.52 -27.04
CA GLU A 490 11.75 -4.77 -28.38
C GLU A 490 12.84 -5.11 -29.42
N ARG A 491 14.12 -5.08 -29.02
CA ARG A 491 15.29 -5.35 -29.88
C ARG A 491 15.32 -4.47 -31.15
N LYS A 492 14.95 -3.20 -31.01
CA LYS A 492 15.05 -2.21 -32.09
C LYS A 492 16.51 -1.80 -32.30
N GLU A 493 16.84 -1.36 -33.51
CA GLU A 493 18.18 -0.82 -33.79
C GLU A 493 18.42 0.46 -32.99
N PRO A 494 19.57 0.57 -32.31
CA PRO A 494 19.86 1.70 -31.44
C PRO A 494 20.15 2.95 -32.27
N SER A 495 19.56 4.06 -31.86
CA SER A 495 19.59 5.34 -32.57
C SER A 495 20.64 6.31 -32.04
N SER A 496 21.08 6.13 -30.79
CA SER A 496 22.04 7.00 -30.10
C SER A 496 23.20 6.21 -29.48
N GLN A 497 24.32 6.90 -29.19
CA GLN A 497 25.47 6.30 -28.48
C GLN A 497 25.10 5.87 -27.05
N LEU A 498 24.24 6.62 -26.37
CA LEU A 498 23.69 6.25 -25.05
C LEU A 498 22.85 4.96 -25.13
N GLU A 499 21.99 4.82 -26.14
CA GLU A 499 21.17 3.62 -26.35
C GLU A 499 22.04 2.39 -26.67
N LEU A 500 23.08 2.56 -27.51
CA LEU A 500 24.09 1.52 -27.75
C LEU A 500 24.78 1.08 -26.45
N PHE A 501 25.24 2.05 -25.66
CA PHE A 501 25.92 1.80 -24.39
C PHE A 501 25.02 1.03 -23.41
N LEU A 502 23.80 1.51 -23.17
CA LEU A 502 22.84 0.87 -22.26
C LEU A 502 22.41 -0.51 -22.75
N ASN A 503 22.25 -0.72 -24.06
CA ASN A 503 21.93 -2.03 -24.62
C ASN A 503 23.05 -3.06 -24.39
N ILE A 504 24.31 -2.66 -24.55
CA ILE A 504 25.47 -3.52 -24.26
C ILE A 504 25.51 -3.89 -22.78
N LEU A 505 25.30 -2.91 -21.88
CA LEU A 505 25.29 -3.15 -20.43
C LEU A 505 24.16 -4.10 -20.04
N HIS A 506 22.96 -3.85 -20.54
CA HIS A 506 21.79 -4.68 -20.26
C HIS A 506 21.95 -6.11 -20.81
N GLY A 507 22.52 -6.25 -22.01
CA GLY A 507 22.85 -7.55 -22.60
C GLY A 507 23.85 -8.35 -21.77
N PHE A 508 24.70 -7.69 -20.97
CA PHE A 508 25.59 -8.35 -20.04
C PHE A 508 24.91 -8.64 -18.69
N SER A 509 24.16 -7.69 -18.12
CA SER A 509 23.50 -7.86 -16.82
C SER A 509 22.43 -8.96 -16.83
N THR A 510 21.74 -9.15 -17.95
CA THR A 510 20.79 -10.27 -18.15
C THR A 510 21.44 -11.65 -18.10
N THR A 511 22.77 -11.75 -18.21
CA THR A 511 23.49 -13.02 -18.05
C THR A 511 23.80 -13.37 -16.59
N ILE A 512 23.58 -12.43 -15.67
CA ILE A 512 23.83 -12.56 -14.24
C ILE A 512 22.53 -12.89 -13.50
N THR A 513 22.61 -13.70 -12.44
CA THR A 513 21.42 -14.10 -11.67
C THR A 513 20.87 -12.95 -10.82
N SER A 514 19.55 -12.89 -10.67
CA SER A 514 18.81 -11.96 -9.80
C SER A 514 19.39 -11.89 -8.38
N GLU A 515 19.69 -13.04 -7.78
CA GLU A 515 20.26 -13.13 -6.43
C GLU A 515 21.60 -12.42 -6.29
N THR A 516 22.46 -12.51 -7.32
CA THR A 516 23.75 -11.82 -7.30
C THR A 516 23.60 -10.31 -7.52
N LEU A 517 22.66 -9.87 -8.35
CA LEU A 517 22.33 -8.46 -8.51
C LEU A 517 21.80 -7.85 -7.20
N ASN A 518 20.95 -8.57 -6.46
CA ASN A 518 20.44 -8.13 -5.16
C ASN A 518 21.58 -7.99 -4.14
N LYS A 519 22.51 -8.95 -4.07
CA LYS A 519 23.69 -8.85 -3.20
C LYS A 519 24.59 -7.66 -3.57
N ILE A 520 24.75 -7.39 -4.86
CA ILE A 520 25.53 -6.25 -5.35
C ILE A 520 24.87 -4.93 -4.95
N SER A 521 23.54 -4.83 -5.09
CA SER A 521 22.77 -3.67 -4.63
C SER A 521 22.93 -3.48 -3.12
N GLU A 522 22.75 -4.53 -2.30
CA GLU A 522 22.97 -4.46 -0.84
C GLU A 522 24.38 -3.97 -0.49
N LYS A 523 25.41 -4.44 -1.20
CA LYS A 523 26.79 -4.01 -0.99
C LYS A 523 27.06 -2.57 -1.42
N PHE A 524 26.32 -2.03 -2.40
CA PHE A 524 26.39 -0.60 -2.73
C PHE A 524 25.70 0.27 -1.70
N LEU A 525 24.59 -0.20 -1.10
CA LEU A 525 23.97 0.46 0.05
C LEU A 525 24.92 0.48 1.25
N ASP A 526 25.61 -0.63 1.52
CA ASP A 526 26.66 -0.74 2.53
C ASP A 526 27.80 0.29 2.37
N MET A 527 28.12 0.69 1.13
CA MET A 527 29.12 1.72 0.88
C MET A 527 28.70 3.10 1.39
N VAL A 528 27.39 3.39 1.36
CA VAL A 528 26.80 4.66 1.83
C VAL A 528 26.58 4.63 3.33
N ASN A 529 26.04 3.52 3.84
CA ASN A 529 25.80 3.30 5.27
C ASN A 529 27.07 3.35 6.12
N GLY A 530 28.24 3.16 5.52
CA GLY A 530 29.53 3.16 6.22
C GLY A 530 29.88 1.84 6.92
N SER A 531 29.09 0.78 6.70
CA SER A 531 29.42 -0.59 7.14
C SER A 531 30.73 -1.07 6.51
N ILE A 532 31.03 -0.61 5.29
CA ILE A 532 32.37 -0.68 4.71
C ILE A 532 33.18 0.54 5.18
N ASN A 533 34.33 0.27 5.83
CA ASN A 533 35.20 1.28 6.43
C ASN A 533 35.29 2.57 5.58
N PRO A 534 34.85 3.73 6.13
CA PRO A 534 34.76 4.97 5.36
C PRO A 534 36.13 5.51 4.94
N SER A 535 37.20 5.09 5.62
CA SER A 535 38.59 5.46 5.34
C SER A 535 39.21 4.77 4.12
N LEU A 536 38.56 3.74 3.56
CA LEU A 536 39.05 3.05 2.37
C LEU A 536 38.81 3.86 1.09
N SER A 537 39.77 3.84 0.17
CA SER A 537 39.59 4.42 -1.16
C SER A 537 38.47 3.69 -1.92
N LEU A 538 37.80 4.39 -2.83
CA LEU A 538 36.69 3.85 -3.63
C LEU A 538 37.11 2.59 -4.43
N LYS A 539 38.37 2.53 -4.89
CA LYS A 539 38.95 1.33 -5.52
C LYS A 539 38.94 0.10 -4.60
N ASN A 540 39.34 0.27 -3.33
CA ASN A 540 39.37 -0.84 -2.37
C ASN A 540 37.94 -1.28 -2.01
N LYS A 541 37.00 -0.34 -1.88
CA LYS A 541 35.58 -0.66 -1.64
C LYS A 541 34.99 -1.49 -2.78
N ILE A 542 35.23 -1.10 -4.04
CA ILE A 542 34.76 -1.84 -5.21
C ILE A 542 35.43 -3.21 -5.34
N THR A 543 36.71 -3.33 -4.99
CA THR A 543 37.42 -4.62 -4.99
C THR A 543 36.80 -5.59 -3.98
N ILE A 544 36.36 -5.10 -2.82
CA ILE A 544 35.65 -5.91 -1.83
C ILE A 544 34.31 -6.41 -2.41
N VAL A 545 33.56 -5.55 -3.09
CA VAL A 545 32.30 -5.97 -3.74
C VAL A 545 32.54 -7.02 -4.82
N PHE A 546 33.59 -6.86 -5.63
CA PHE A 546 33.96 -7.86 -6.62
C PHE A 546 34.30 -9.22 -5.97
N GLN A 547 35.09 -9.22 -4.89
CA GLN A 547 35.48 -10.42 -4.16
C GLN A 547 34.28 -11.15 -3.55
N ASP A 548 33.39 -10.40 -2.90
CA ASP A 548 32.23 -10.93 -2.18
C ASP A 548 31.13 -11.44 -3.13
N CYS A 549 30.93 -10.79 -4.28
CA CYS A 549 29.76 -11.03 -5.12
C CYS A 549 30.03 -11.73 -6.46
N LEU A 550 31.18 -11.51 -7.11
CA LEU A 550 31.35 -11.78 -8.54
C LEU A 550 32.43 -12.81 -8.91
N THR A 551 33.22 -13.30 -7.95
CA THR A 551 34.37 -14.20 -8.20
C THR A 551 34.03 -15.47 -8.98
N ASN A 552 32.80 -15.97 -8.89
CA ASN A 552 32.31 -17.17 -9.61
C ASN A 552 31.05 -16.90 -10.46
N GLY A 553 30.68 -15.63 -10.69
CA GLY A 553 29.32 -15.26 -11.13
C GLY A 553 29.10 -15.08 -12.63
N PHE A 554 30.14 -15.03 -13.47
CA PHE A 554 30.00 -14.68 -14.89
C PHE A 554 30.89 -15.50 -15.82
N GLN A 555 30.49 -15.61 -17.09
CA GLN A 555 31.23 -16.32 -18.13
C GLN A 555 32.28 -15.42 -18.79
N SER A 556 33.53 -15.89 -18.88
CA SER A 556 34.65 -15.13 -19.47
C SER A 556 34.41 -14.70 -20.93
N ALA A 557 33.62 -15.45 -21.70
CA ALA A 557 33.32 -15.15 -23.11
C ALA A 557 32.37 -13.94 -23.27
N ASN A 558 31.51 -13.67 -22.28
CA ASN A 558 30.63 -12.50 -22.31
C ASN A 558 31.39 -11.24 -21.91
N LEU A 559 32.37 -11.38 -21.01
CA LEU A 559 33.25 -10.29 -20.61
C LEU A 559 34.15 -9.83 -21.77
N SER A 560 34.71 -10.75 -22.56
CA SER A 560 35.51 -10.36 -23.73
C SER A 560 34.69 -9.59 -24.76
N LYS A 561 33.44 -10.02 -25.02
CA LYS A 561 32.50 -9.29 -25.89
C LYS A 561 32.13 -7.93 -25.35
N LEU A 562 31.90 -7.82 -24.03
CA LEU A 562 31.62 -6.54 -23.37
C LEU A 562 32.78 -5.56 -23.56
N LEU A 563 34.03 -6.00 -23.33
CA LEU A 563 35.21 -5.16 -23.49
C LEU A 563 35.42 -4.71 -24.95
N GLU A 564 35.25 -5.62 -25.92
CA GLU A 564 35.33 -5.29 -27.35
C GLU A 564 34.31 -4.20 -27.74
N ASN A 565 33.07 -4.33 -27.24
CA ASN A 565 32.00 -3.38 -27.53
C ASN A 565 32.19 -2.04 -26.80
N LEU A 566 32.67 -2.05 -25.54
CA LEU A 566 32.93 -0.83 -24.77
C LEU A 566 34.08 0.01 -25.35
N ASN A 567 35.08 -0.63 -25.97
CA ASN A 567 36.19 0.09 -26.61
C ASN A 567 35.75 0.99 -27.78
N SER A 568 34.55 0.77 -28.32
CA SER A 568 34.00 1.59 -29.40
C SER A 568 33.30 2.87 -28.94
N ILE A 569 33.12 3.06 -27.63
CA ILE A 569 32.26 4.11 -27.04
C ILE A 569 33.08 5.04 -26.15
N ASP A 570 32.80 6.36 -26.24
CA ASP A 570 33.31 7.32 -25.25
C ASP A 570 32.46 7.26 -23.97
N VAL A 571 32.90 6.45 -23.01
CA VAL A 571 32.20 6.22 -21.74
C VAL A 571 32.11 7.49 -20.89
N VAL A 572 33.05 8.44 -21.02
CA VAL A 572 33.05 9.65 -20.19
C VAL A 572 31.92 10.57 -20.63
N GLU A 573 31.79 10.82 -21.92
CA GLU A 573 30.76 11.67 -22.51
C GLU A 573 29.35 11.08 -22.28
N VAL A 574 29.19 9.78 -22.54
CA VAL A 574 27.91 9.07 -22.35
C VAL A 574 27.45 9.07 -20.90
N LEU A 575 28.36 8.91 -19.93
CA LEU A 575 27.98 9.00 -18.50
C LEU A 575 27.61 10.42 -18.09
N SER A 576 28.28 11.45 -18.64
CA SER A 576 27.82 12.83 -18.41
C SER A 576 26.45 13.07 -19.05
N GLU A 577 26.22 12.56 -20.25
CA GLU A 577 24.91 12.63 -20.92
C GLU A 577 23.85 11.94 -20.04
N PHE A 578 24.08 10.73 -19.55
CA PHE A 578 23.15 10.03 -18.65
C PHE A 578 22.84 10.82 -17.36
N ILE A 579 23.85 11.38 -16.70
CA ILE A 579 23.66 12.18 -15.49
C ILE A 579 22.93 13.50 -15.80
N HIS A 580 23.18 14.12 -16.96
CA HIS A 580 22.63 15.42 -17.35
C HIS A 580 21.29 15.37 -18.09
N CYS A 581 20.94 14.26 -18.75
CA CYS A 581 19.68 14.08 -19.49
C CYS A 581 18.46 14.41 -18.63
N ASP A 582 18.57 14.24 -17.31
CA ASP A 582 17.48 14.50 -16.37
C ASP A 582 17.69 15.73 -15.47
N LEU A 583 18.82 16.46 -15.57
CA LEU A 583 19.15 17.57 -14.66
C LEU A 583 18.51 18.91 -15.04
N LYS A 584 17.72 18.98 -16.12
CA LYS A 584 16.93 20.17 -16.43
C LYS A 584 15.65 20.17 -15.58
N VAL A 585 15.81 20.31 -14.26
CA VAL A 585 14.75 20.79 -13.38
C VAL A 585 14.57 22.28 -13.70
N GLY A 586 13.92 22.57 -14.83
CA GLY A 586 13.39 23.90 -15.08
C GLY A 586 12.36 24.21 -14.00
N ALA A 587 12.25 25.49 -13.62
CA ALA A 587 11.13 25.95 -12.81
C ALA A 587 9.84 25.86 -13.64
N PHE A 588 9.29 24.66 -13.78
CA PHE A 588 8.02 24.43 -14.45
C PHE A 588 6.90 24.83 -13.49
N SER A 589 6.04 25.74 -13.91
CA SER A 589 4.89 26.16 -13.12
C SER A 589 3.75 25.17 -13.31
N VAL A 590 3.69 24.18 -12.43
CA VAL A 590 2.55 23.25 -12.37
C VAL A 590 1.41 23.90 -11.59
N ILE A 591 0.15 23.67 -12.01
CA ILE A 591 -1.03 24.16 -11.31
C ILE A 591 -1.33 23.23 -10.13
N ASP A 592 -1.25 23.76 -8.91
CA ASP A 592 -1.54 23.01 -7.69
C ASP A 592 -3.05 22.69 -7.59
N LEU A 593 -3.38 21.48 -7.13
CA LEU A 593 -4.74 21.08 -6.79
C LEU A 593 -5.19 21.70 -5.47
N LEU A 594 -6.48 22.05 -5.39
CA LEU A 594 -7.14 22.53 -4.17
C LEU A 594 -7.72 21.38 -3.34
N ASP A 595 -8.15 20.30 -3.98
CA ASP A 595 -8.72 19.09 -3.38
C ASP A 595 -7.99 17.84 -3.89
N THR A 596 -8.04 16.75 -3.12
CA THR A 596 -7.39 15.47 -3.50
C THR A 596 -8.06 14.84 -4.71
N ASP A 597 -7.31 14.66 -5.80
CA ASP A 597 -7.71 13.83 -6.93
C ASP A 597 -7.00 12.46 -6.85
N ILE A 598 -7.76 11.41 -6.54
CA ILE A 598 -7.25 10.04 -6.38
C ILE A 598 -6.71 9.51 -7.72
N PHE A 599 -7.37 9.81 -8.84
CA PHE A 599 -6.93 9.31 -10.14
C PHE A 599 -5.59 9.95 -10.55
N LEU A 600 -5.49 11.28 -10.47
CA LEU A 600 -4.26 11.99 -10.83
C LEU A 600 -3.09 11.68 -9.88
N SER A 601 -3.39 11.49 -8.59
CA SER A 601 -2.35 11.08 -7.62
C SER A 601 -1.82 9.67 -7.89
N VAL A 602 -2.69 8.69 -8.18
CA VAL A 602 -2.24 7.34 -8.58
C VAL A 602 -1.45 7.39 -9.89
N LEU A 603 -1.93 8.15 -10.89
CA LEU A 603 -1.26 8.30 -12.18
C LEU A 603 0.16 8.86 -12.04
N SER A 604 0.30 9.95 -11.28
CA SER A 604 1.60 10.60 -11.08
C SER A 604 2.57 9.71 -10.31
N MET A 605 2.10 8.96 -9.32
CA MET A 605 2.94 8.02 -8.57
C MET A 605 3.39 6.81 -9.36
N GLU A 606 2.49 6.17 -10.10
CA GLU A 606 2.87 5.02 -10.92
C GLU A 606 3.81 5.45 -12.05
N SER A 607 3.65 6.67 -12.58
CA SER A 607 4.62 7.27 -13.49
C SER A 607 5.98 7.50 -12.83
N LEU A 608 6.01 8.06 -11.60
CA LEU A 608 7.25 8.25 -10.84
C LEU A 608 7.95 6.92 -10.59
N LYS A 609 7.21 5.92 -10.07
CA LYS A 609 7.71 4.57 -9.85
C LYS A 609 8.30 3.97 -11.12
N GLN A 610 7.61 4.09 -12.26
CA GLN A 610 8.09 3.58 -13.55
C GLN A 610 9.44 4.20 -13.90
N THR A 611 9.54 5.53 -13.84
CA THR A 611 10.79 6.25 -14.15
C THR A 611 11.92 5.86 -13.20
N LEU A 612 11.66 5.81 -11.90
CA LEU A 612 12.67 5.49 -10.89
C LEU A 612 13.15 4.04 -10.98
N SER A 613 12.28 3.07 -11.23
CA SER A 613 12.67 1.66 -11.39
C SER A 613 13.53 1.44 -12.63
N ILE A 614 13.21 2.11 -13.75
CA ILE A 614 14.04 2.05 -14.97
C ILE A 614 15.40 2.70 -14.73
N MET A 615 15.41 3.85 -14.05
CA MET A 615 16.64 4.52 -13.67
C MET A 615 17.53 3.63 -12.78
N ASP A 616 16.95 3.01 -11.76
CA ASP A 616 17.69 2.16 -10.82
C ASP A 616 18.32 0.95 -11.52
N LYS A 617 17.55 0.29 -12.40
CA LYS A 617 18.03 -0.82 -13.25
C LYS A 617 19.28 -0.41 -14.04
N PHE A 618 19.24 0.73 -14.73
CA PHE A 618 20.39 1.21 -15.48
C PHE A 618 21.56 1.62 -14.58
N ILE A 619 21.31 2.20 -13.41
CA ILE A 619 22.38 2.54 -12.44
C ILE A 619 23.08 1.27 -11.96
N ILE A 620 22.33 0.21 -11.62
CA ILE A 620 22.90 -1.08 -11.20
C ILE A 620 23.70 -1.70 -12.35
N ASP A 621 23.17 -1.70 -13.57
CA ASP A 621 23.87 -2.24 -14.76
C ASP A 621 25.20 -1.50 -15.02
N ILE A 622 25.21 -0.17 -14.87
CA ILE A 622 26.42 0.66 -14.95
C ILE A 622 27.39 0.27 -13.82
N LEU A 623 26.94 0.35 -12.56
CA LEU A 623 27.80 0.08 -11.40
C LEU A 623 28.40 -1.33 -11.44
N LEU A 624 27.63 -2.32 -11.85
CA LEU A 624 28.08 -3.70 -12.08
C LEU A 624 29.28 -3.74 -13.03
N VAL A 625 29.19 -3.10 -14.20
CA VAL A 625 30.29 -3.10 -15.16
C VAL A 625 31.52 -2.37 -14.61
N PHE A 626 31.33 -1.28 -13.86
CA PHE A 626 32.43 -0.58 -13.17
C PHE A 626 33.07 -1.39 -12.04
N THR A 627 32.40 -2.43 -11.51
CA THR A 627 33.05 -3.38 -10.57
C THR A 627 33.95 -4.40 -11.26
N ILE A 628 33.69 -4.68 -12.54
CA ILE A 628 34.36 -5.76 -13.29
C ILE A 628 35.57 -5.21 -14.07
N VAL A 629 35.47 -3.99 -14.58
CA VAL A 629 36.53 -3.38 -15.40
C VAL A 629 37.49 -2.57 -14.52
N ASP A 630 38.80 -2.79 -14.69
CA ASP A 630 39.83 -1.97 -14.03
C ASP A 630 39.93 -0.62 -14.74
N ILE A 631 39.33 0.40 -14.16
CA ILE A 631 39.19 1.74 -14.74
C ILE A 631 40.04 2.73 -13.93
N ASN A 632 40.47 3.83 -14.56
CA ASN A 632 41.10 4.93 -13.84
C ASN A 632 40.08 5.62 -12.91
N TYR A 633 40.03 5.17 -11.65
CA TYR A 633 39.09 5.63 -10.64
C TYR A 633 39.16 7.14 -10.37
N GLU A 634 40.28 7.83 -10.64
CA GLU A 634 40.39 9.27 -10.41
C GLU A 634 39.47 10.09 -11.33
N VAL A 635 39.28 9.64 -12.57
CA VAL A 635 38.44 10.33 -13.56
C VAL A 635 36.95 10.08 -13.31
N PHE A 636 36.61 8.91 -12.76
CA PHE A 636 35.22 8.48 -12.57
C PHE A 636 34.73 8.55 -11.13
N ALA A 637 35.58 8.88 -10.15
CA ALA A 637 35.24 8.88 -8.72
C ALA A 637 33.99 9.73 -8.42
N GLU A 638 33.95 10.97 -8.92
CA GLU A 638 32.83 11.89 -8.68
C GLU A 638 31.51 11.39 -9.31
N LYS A 639 31.60 10.83 -10.53
CA LYS A 639 30.44 10.27 -11.23
C LYS A 639 29.93 9.01 -10.52
N LEU A 640 30.82 8.13 -10.08
CA LEU A 640 30.48 6.89 -9.37
C LEU A 640 29.91 7.18 -7.99
N SER A 641 30.47 8.12 -7.23
CA SER A 641 29.89 8.51 -5.94
C SER A 641 28.48 9.06 -6.13
N LYS A 642 28.25 9.87 -7.18
CA LYS A 642 26.92 10.38 -7.49
C LYS A 642 25.94 9.27 -7.86
N LEU A 643 26.36 8.28 -8.66
CA LEU A 643 25.53 7.12 -9.00
C LEU A 643 25.17 6.27 -7.78
N ILE A 644 26.12 6.05 -6.88
CA ILE A 644 25.88 5.30 -5.63
C ILE A 644 24.89 6.06 -4.73
N THR A 645 25.03 7.39 -4.58
CA THR A 645 24.06 8.19 -3.82
C THR A 645 22.67 8.20 -4.47
N LEU A 646 22.60 8.18 -5.80
CA LEU A 646 21.33 8.10 -6.52
C LEU A 646 20.66 6.74 -6.31
N HIS A 647 21.43 5.65 -6.41
CA HIS A 647 20.93 4.30 -6.11
C HIS A 647 20.35 4.22 -4.69
N PHE A 648 21.07 4.78 -3.71
CA PHE A 648 20.60 4.83 -2.32
C PHE A 648 19.26 5.56 -2.18
N ASN A 649 19.13 6.78 -2.72
CA ASN A 649 17.89 7.57 -2.62
C ASN A 649 16.71 6.91 -3.34
N ILE A 650 16.96 6.35 -4.54
CA ILE A 650 15.93 5.68 -5.32
C ILE A 650 15.45 4.40 -4.63
N SER A 651 16.39 3.58 -4.15
CA SER A 651 16.07 2.33 -3.46
C SER A 651 15.32 2.59 -2.15
N LEU A 652 15.70 3.62 -1.39
CA LEU A 652 14.97 4.06 -0.19
C LEU A 652 13.54 4.45 -0.52
N TRP A 653 13.34 5.26 -1.57
CA TRP A 653 12.01 5.66 -2.01
C TRP A 653 11.16 4.45 -2.42
N LEU A 654 11.73 3.51 -3.19
CA LEU A 654 11.04 2.30 -3.65
C LEU A 654 10.64 1.39 -2.48
N GLN A 655 11.50 1.23 -1.46
CA GLN A 655 11.19 0.42 -0.27
C GLN A 655 10.07 1.06 0.57
N VAL A 656 10.11 2.38 0.79
CA VAL A 656 9.03 3.07 1.53
C VAL A 656 7.71 3.00 0.75
N TYR A 657 7.75 3.16 -0.58
CA TYR A 657 6.59 2.99 -1.44
C TYR A 657 5.99 1.58 -1.36
N GLN A 658 6.83 0.55 -1.21
CA GLN A 658 6.35 -0.83 -1.03
C GLN A 658 5.64 -1.04 0.31
N ILE A 659 6.11 -0.39 1.39
CA ILE A 659 5.50 -0.50 2.73
C ILE A 659 4.19 0.30 2.79
N ASP A 660 4.24 1.58 2.43
CA ASP A 660 3.08 2.47 2.46
C ASP A 660 3.10 3.52 1.34
N LYS A 661 2.19 3.33 0.40
CA LYS A 661 2.00 4.18 -0.77
C LYS A 661 1.44 5.55 -0.39
N LEU A 662 0.55 5.62 0.60
CA LEU A 662 -0.10 6.87 1.02
C LEU A 662 0.92 7.82 1.65
N LEU A 663 1.79 7.26 2.48
CA LEU A 663 2.88 7.99 3.10
C LEU A 663 3.79 8.62 2.03
N ALA A 664 4.26 7.80 1.08
CA ALA A 664 5.13 8.24 -0.01
C ALA A 664 4.47 9.37 -0.85
N ILE A 665 3.17 9.28 -1.11
CA ILE A 665 2.40 10.32 -1.81
C ILE A 665 2.38 11.62 -1.04
N SER A 666 2.04 11.55 0.24
CA SER A 666 1.87 12.75 1.06
C SER A 666 3.18 13.53 1.24
N GLU A 667 4.32 12.85 1.27
CA GLU A 667 5.65 13.46 1.33
C GLU A 667 6.08 14.04 0.00
N THR A 668 5.99 13.25 -1.07
CA THR A 668 6.37 13.72 -2.41
C THR A 668 5.54 14.94 -2.80
N PHE A 669 4.24 14.95 -2.52
CA PHE A 669 3.40 16.12 -2.77
C PHE A 669 3.66 17.26 -1.80
N GLY A 670 3.99 16.98 -0.54
CA GLY A 670 4.33 18.02 0.44
C GLY A 670 5.55 18.84 0.08
N HIS A 671 6.50 18.24 -0.65
CA HIS A 671 7.69 18.93 -1.12
C HIS A 671 7.54 19.56 -2.51
N VAL A 672 6.73 18.98 -3.38
CA VAL A 672 6.59 19.44 -4.77
C VAL A 672 5.49 20.49 -4.92
N THR A 673 4.40 20.37 -4.16
CA THR A 673 3.21 21.23 -4.29
C THR A 673 3.00 22.06 -3.04
N LYS A 674 2.33 23.22 -3.15
CA LYS A 674 2.13 24.13 -2.01
C LYS A 674 1.11 23.63 -0.99
N TYR A 675 0.15 22.83 -1.44
CA TYR A 675 -1.02 22.41 -0.67
C TYR A 675 -1.07 20.90 -0.38
N ASN A 676 -0.04 20.14 -0.78
CA ASN A 676 0.09 18.69 -0.55
C ASN A 676 -0.96 17.81 -1.27
N TYR A 677 -1.85 18.40 -2.08
CA TYR A 677 -2.93 17.67 -2.76
C TYR A 677 -2.60 17.25 -4.19
N GLY A 678 -1.42 17.61 -4.69
CA GLY A 678 -0.95 17.24 -6.03
C GLY A 678 -1.16 18.35 -7.06
N ALA A 679 -1.13 17.97 -8.35
CA ALA A 679 -1.16 18.86 -9.49
C ALA A 679 -2.32 18.57 -10.44
N GLN A 680 -2.85 19.60 -11.10
CA GLN A 680 -3.83 19.45 -12.17
C GLN A 680 -3.10 19.08 -13.47
N LEU A 681 -3.39 17.88 -14.00
CA LEU A 681 -2.72 17.32 -15.17
C LEU A 681 -3.73 17.18 -16.31
N LYS A 682 -3.69 18.08 -17.29
CA LYS A 682 -4.60 18.05 -18.45
C LYS A 682 -3.91 17.57 -19.72
N SER A 683 -2.62 17.88 -19.86
CA SER A 683 -1.82 17.52 -21.02
C SER A 683 -0.74 16.51 -20.68
N TYR A 684 -0.20 15.84 -21.71
CA TYR A 684 0.98 14.98 -21.53
C TYR A 684 2.22 15.76 -21.08
N SER A 685 2.36 17.03 -21.50
CA SER A 685 3.44 17.90 -21.01
C SER A 685 3.36 18.14 -19.51
N ASP A 686 2.16 18.35 -18.97
CA ASP A 686 2.00 18.57 -17.52
C ASP A 686 2.41 17.32 -16.73
N ILE A 687 2.05 16.14 -17.24
CA ILE A 687 2.45 14.85 -16.64
C ILE A 687 3.96 14.72 -16.66
N THR A 688 4.61 14.95 -17.80
CA THR A 688 6.07 14.84 -17.90
C THR A 688 6.75 15.85 -16.97
N ASP A 689 6.32 17.10 -16.98
CA ASP A 689 6.90 18.17 -16.17
C ASP A 689 6.75 17.85 -14.68
N PHE A 690 5.55 17.46 -14.23
CA PHE A 690 5.32 17.07 -12.85
C PHE A 690 6.16 15.86 -12.44
N THR A 691 6.30 14.86 -13.31
CA THR A 691 7.16 13.70 -13.04
C THR A 691 8.62 14.07 -12.94
N THR A 692 9.11 15.02 -13.75
CA THR A 692 10.50 15.51 -13.63
C THR A 692 10.75 16.26 -12.33
N LEU A 693 9.78 17.03 -11.83
CA LEU A 693 9.88 17.70 -10.53
C LEU A 693 9.97 16.69 -9.38
N MET A 694 9.11 15.66 -9.41
CA MET A 694 9.13 14.59 -8.40
C MET A 694 10.44 13.78 -8.45
N VAL A 695 10.94 13.45 -9.64
CA VAL A 695 12.25 12.80 -9.80
C VAL A 695 13.36 13.71 -9.27
N GLY A 696 13.28 15.03 -9.52
CA GLY A 696 14.20 16.02 -8.98
C GLY A 696 14.24 16.02 -7.45
N PHE A 697 13.10 15.87 -6.79
CA PHE A 697 13.01 15.74 -5.33
C PHE A 697 13.75 14.48 -4.82
N VAL A 698 13.49 13.31 -5.41
CA VAL A 698 14.14 12.05 -4.99
C VAL A 698 15.65 12.09 -5.25
N LYS A 699 16.09 12.70 -6.35
CA LYS A 699 17.53 12.82 -6.67
C LYS A 699 18.26 13.76 -5.71
N ASN A 700 17.63 14.87 -5.33
CA ASN A 700 18.24 15.91 -4.51
C ASN A 700 18.03 15.72 -3.01
N SER A 701 17.33 14.66 -2.57
CA SER A 701 17.15 14.39 -1.15
C SER A 701 18.51 14.21 -0.47
N PRO A 702 18.76 14.91 0.65
CA PRO A 702 20.01 14.76 1.38
C PRO A 702 20.13 13.31 1.86
N THR A 703 21.36 12.78 1.81
CA THR A 703 21.66 11.45 2.34
C THR A 703 21.59 11.41 3.86
N ALA A 704 21.85 12.54 4.52
CA ALA A 704 21.62 12.73 5.95
C ALA A 704 20.17 13.20 6.16
N GLU A 705 19.40 12.46 6.96
CA GLU A 705 17.98 12.71 7.25
C GLU A 705 17.08 12.87 6.01
N PRO A 706 16.80 11.79 5.26
CA PRO A 706 15.85 11.86 4.17
C PRO A 706 14.44 12.20 4.72
N PRO A 707 13.72 13.18 4.14
CA PRO A 707 12.42 13.62 4.66
C PRO A 707 11.41 12.47 4.74
N ILE A 708 11.43 11.61 3.71
CA ILE A 708 10.61 10.40 3.64
C ILE A 708 10.88 9.46 4.82
N PHE A 709 12.15 9.30 5.20
CA PHE A 709 12.53 8.47 6.34
C PHE A 709 12.04 9.08 7.66
N THR A 710 12.17 10.41 7.82
CA THR A 710 11.73 11.10 9.04
C THR A 710 10.22 11.00 9.26
N ARG A 711 9.40 11.14 8.21
CA ARG A 711 7.94 11.02 8.31
C ARG A 711 7.50 9.56 8.46
N ALA A 712 8.18 8.63 7.80
CA ALA A 712 7.95 7.19 8.02
C ALA A 712 8.24 6.80 9.47
N PHE A 713 9.32 7.34 10.04
CA PHE A 713 9.66 7.14 11.44
C PHE A 713 8.57 7.73 12.35
N SER A 714 8.09 8.95 12.10
CA SER A 714 7.02 9.53 12.92
C SER A 714 5.74 8.73 12.86
N ASP A 715 5.33 8.28 11.68
CA ASP A 715 4.04 7.60 11.51
C ASP A 715 4.10 6.15 11.99
N PHE A 716 5.16 5.41 11.71
CA PHE A 716 5.26 4.01 12.13
C PHE A 716 5.80 3.82 13.55
N ILE A 717 6.74 4.65 14.01
CA ILE A 717 7.45 4.43 15.28
C ILE A 717 6.92 5.34 16.39
N LEU A 718 6.63 6.60 16.13
CA LEU A 718 6.02 7.46 17.15
C LEU A 718 4.52 7.19 17.25
N ASN A 719 3.77 7.40 16.17
CA ASN A 719 2.31 7.40 16.18
C ASN A 719 1.65 6.03 15.94
N GLY A 720 2.38 5.07 15.37
CA GLY A 720 1.79 3.83 14.86
C GLY A 720 1.42 2.80 15.94
N GLU A 721 0.20 2.26 15.86
CA GLU A 721 -0.26 1.13 16.69
C GLU A 721 0.09 -0.25 16.06
N ASP A 722 0.27 -0.31 14.73
CA ASP A 722 0.54 -1.53 13.96
C ASP A 722 2.01 -2.01 14.14
N LEU A 723 2.23 -2.98 15.03
CA LEU A 723 3.56 -3.59 15.27
C LEU A 723 4.14 -4.25 14.00
N THR A 724 3.30 -4.74 13.09
CA THR A 724 3.72 -5.39 11.84
C THR A 724 4.38 -4.40 10.88
N CYS A 725 3.77 -3.23 10.67
CA CYS A 725 4.34 -2.16 9.85
C CYS A 725 5.66 -1.65 10.45
N ALA A 726 5.74 -1.54 11.79
CA ALA A 726 6.98 -1.16 12.47
C ALA A 726 8.12 -2.18 12.25
N LYS A 727 7.83 -3.48 12.34
CA LYS A 727 8.80 -4.54 12.04
C LYS A 727 9.24 -4.54 10.57
N GLN A 728 8.31 -4.30 9.65
CA GLN A 728 8.60 -4.17 8.22
C GLN A 728 9.50 -2.97 7.95
N PHE A 729 9.17 -1.81 8.54
CA PHE A 729 10.01 -0.62 8.47
C PHE A 729 11.41 -0.88 9.03
N LEU A 730 11.53 -1.58 10.16
CA LEU A 730 12.83 -1.92 10.73
C LEU A 730 13.68 -2.79 9.80
N HIS A 731 13.12 -3.89 9.31
CA HIS A 731 13.86 -4.87 8.53
C HIS A 731 14.22 -4.38 7.12
N PHE A 732 13.32 -3.63 6.48
CA PHE A 732 13.46 -3.20 5.08
C PHE A 732 14.00 -1.78 4.90
N VAL A 733 13.81 -0.89 5.87
CA VAL A 733 14.19 0.53 5.76
C VAL A 733 15.21 0.92 6.83
N ALA A 734 14.92 0.73 8.11
CA ALA A 734 15.82 1.21 9.17
C ALA A 734 17.17 0.48 9.17
N LYS A 735 17.20 -0.84 8.97
CA LYS A 735 18.45 -1.61 8.95
C LYS A 735 19.29 -1.38 7.67
N PRO A 736 18.72 -1.40 6.44
CA PRO A 736 19.53 -1.30 5.22
C PRO A 736 19.92 0.12 4.80
N TYR A 737 19.36 1.16 5.41
CA TYR A 737 19.64 2.55 5.04
C TYR A 737 20.18 3.40 6.19
N HIS A 738 20.59 2.77 7.29
CA HIS A 738 21.16 3.47 8.43
C HIS A 738 22.61 3.88 8.14
N VAL A 739 22.89 5.19 8.21
CA VAL A 739 24.25 5.72 8.14
C VAL A 739 24.90 5.59 9.51
N SER A 740 25.85 4.66 9.61
CA SER A 740 26.66 4.46 10.81
C SER A 740 27.49 5.73 11.11
N LYS A 741 27.59 6.07 12.41
CA LYS A 741 28.30 7.24 12.97
C LYS A 741 27.60 8.59 12.86
N ASP A 742 26.35 8.64 12.39
CA ASP A 742 25.48 9.80 12.61
C ASP A 742 24.68 9.58 13.91
N PRO A 743 24.87 10.40 14.95
CA PRO A 743 24.20 10.19 16.24
C PRO A 743 22.67 10.31 16.14
N VAL A 744 22.12 11.07 15.19
CA VAL A 744 20.66 11.16 15.01
C VAL A 744 20.12 9.85 14.45
N GLU A 745 20.74 9.33 13.40
CA GLU A 745 20.27 8.09 12.78
C GLU A 745 20.48 6.88 13.69
N GLU A 746 21.55 6.85 14.48
CA GLU A 746 21.79 5.78 15.47
C GLU A 746 20.73 5.82 16.58
N LEU A 747 20.28 7.01 16.99
CA LEU A 747 19.17 7.18 17.91
C LEU A 747 17.86 6.68 17.30
N LEU A 748 17.55 7.06 16.05
CA LEU A 748 16.34 6.60 15.34
C LEU A 748 16.36 5.07 15.16
N TYR A 749 17.50 4.50 14.80
CA TYR A 749 17.66 3.06 14.67
C TYR A 749 17.46 2.35 16.02
N ALA A 750 18.06 2.84 17.10
CA ALA A 750 17.87 2.29 18.44
C ALA A 750 16.40 2.33 18.91
N LEU A 751 15.70 3.44 18.65
CA LEU A 751 14.27 3.57 18.95
C LEU A 751 13.41 2.60 18.12
N SER A 752 13.76 2.39 16.86
CA SER A 752 13.07 1.44 15.98
C SER A 752 13.19 0.00 16.50
N LEU A 753 14.40 -0.42 16.92
CA LEU A 753 14.67 -1.74 17.50
C LEU A 753 13.88 -1.95 18.79
N PHE A 754 13.84 -0.93 19.65
CA PHE A 754 13.09 -1.00 20.90
C PHE A 754 11.60 -1.23 20.65
N LYS A 755 10.99 -0.48 19.72
CA LYS A 755 9.56 -0.65 19.39
C LYS A 755 9.27 -2.04 18.80
N CYS A 756 10.23 -2.63 18.07
CA CYS A 756 10.07 -3.95 17.46
C CYS A 756 10.26 -5.13 18.43
N ASN A 757 10.49 -4.88 19.72
CA ASN A 757 10.83 -5.84 20.77
C ASN A 757 12.24 -6.44 20.69
N GLU A 758 13.16 -5.86 19.90
CA GLU A 758 14.58 -6.26 19.86
C GLU A 758 15.39 -5.47 20.90
N TYR A 759 15.07 -5.70 22.18
CA TYR A 759 15.58 -4.90 23.29
C TYR A 759 17.09 -5.00 23.51
N ASP A 760 17.68 -6.18 23.34
CA ASP A 760 19.12 -6.38 23.58
C ASP A 760 19.97 -5.56 22.60
N ALA A 761 19.68 -5.66 21.30
CA ALA A 761 20.38 -4.92 20.25
C ALA A 761 20.19 -3.41 20.36
N SER A 762 18.97 -2.96 20.69
CA SER A 762 18.66 -1.54 20.92
C SER A 762 19.53 -0.96 22.05
N ILE A 763 19.66 -1.70 23.14
CA ILE A 763 20.34 -1.21 24.35
C ILE A 763 21.86 -1.25 24.20
N GLU A 764 22.41 -2.20 23.44
CA GLU A 764 23.83 -2.16 23.06
C GLU A 764 24.18 -0.85 22.36
N ILE A 765 23.33 -0.37 21.45
CA ILE A 765 23.53 0.90 20.73
C ILE A 765 23.38 2.10 21.69
N PHE A 766 22.33 2.10 22.53
CA PHE A 766 22.16 3.13 23.56
C PHE A 766 23.31 3.22 24.57
N LEU A 767 24.01 2.11 24.83
CA LEU A 767 25.16 2.08 25.74
C LEU A 767 26.47 2.47 25.05
N ALA A 768 26.59 2.21 23.75
CA ALA A 768 27.77 2.49 22.95
C ALA A 768 27.89 3.99 22.61
N ASN A 769 26.76 4.63 22.31
CA ASN A 769 26.69 6.03 21.91
C ASN A 769 26.08 6.85 23.06
N ASP A 770 26.91 7.59 23.80
CA ASP A 770 26.43 8.48 24.86
C ASP A 770 25.71 9.70 24.24
N PHE A 771 24.44 9.51 23.83
CA PHE A 771 23.63 10.48 23.08
C PHE A 771 23.37 11.82 23.81
N SER A 772 23.67 11.91 25.11
CA SER A 772 23.49 13.12 25.93
C SER A 772 24.45 14.28 25.60
N ASP A 773 25.62 13.99 25.02
CA ASP A 773 26.68 15.01 24.83
C ASP A 773 26.65 15.64 23.42
N GLU A 774 26.24 14.89 22.39
CA GLU A 774 26.49 15.24 20.99
C GLU A 774 25.25 15.70 20.19
N LEU A 775 24.04 15.48 20.69
CA LEU A 775 22.80 15.67 19.91
C LEU A 775 22.08 17.00 20.13
N SER A 776 21.73 17.66 19.01
CA SER A 776 20.59 18.58 18.94
C SER A 776 19.41 17.82 18.32
N LEU A 777 18.36 17.56 19.10
CA LEU A 777 17.18 16.84 18.61
C LEU A 777 16.48 17.62 17.49
N PRO A 778 16.16 16.97 16.36
CA PRO A 778 15.31 17.55 15.32
C PRO A 778 13.90 17.87 15.83
N LYS A 779 13.27 18.90 15.26
CA LYS A 779 11.94 19.40 15.66
C LYS A 779 10.81 18.35 15.58
N TYR A 780 10.94 17.33 14.73
CA TYR A 780 9.94 16.28 14.58
C TYR A 780 9.92 15.27 15.74
N LEU A 781 10.92 15.30 16.63
CA LEU A 781 10.97 14.51 17.86
C LEU A 781 10.38 15.27 19.08
N GLU A 782 9.75 16.42 18.90
CA GLU A 782 9.01 17.10 19.97
C GLU A 782 7.67 16.40 20.21
N VAL A 783 7.69 15.39 21.07
CA VAL A 783 6.52 14.58 21.40
C VAL A 783 5.72 15.20 22.56
N THR A 784 4.41 14.97 22.60
CA THR A 784 3.54 15.45 23.70
C THR A 784 3.82 14.73 25.03
N GLU A 785 3.52 15.39 26.15
CA GLU A 785 3.79 14.90 27.53
C GLU A 785 3.23 13.49 27.83
N ASN A 786 2.18 13.06 27.13
CA ASN A 786 1.53 11.76 27.35
C ASN A 786 2.21 10.59 26.64
N HIS A 787 3.24 10.83 25.83
CA HIS A 787 3.85 9.78 25.02
C HIS A 787 4.96 9.02 25.75
N VAL A 788 5.08 7.73 25.46
CA VAL A 788 6.06 6.81 26.08
C VAL A 788 7.51 7.32 25.96
N TRP A 789 7.85 8.06 24.90
CA TRP A 789 9.20 8.53 24.61
C TRP A 789 9.50 9.93 25.16
N TYR A 790 8.49 10.64 25.67
CA TYR A 790 8.62 12.04 26.07
C TYR A 790 9.73 12.23 27.11
N ASN A 791 9.73 11.42 28.17
CA ASN A 791 10.70 11.55 29.24
C ASN A 791 12.14 11.28 28.77
N LEU A 792 12.32 10.31 27.87
CA LEU A 792 13.63 10.00 27.29
C LEU A 792 14.16 11.15 26.43
N LEU A 793 13.32 11.68 25.54
CA LEU A 793 13.67 12.80 24.66
C LEU A 793 13.89 14.09 25.45
N HIS A 794 13.11 14.32 26.51
CA HIS A 794 13.31 15.41 27.45
C HIS A 794 14.66 15.28 28.18
N ALA A 795 15.03 14.08 28.65
CA ALA A 795 16.33 13.84 29.28
C ALA A 795 17.52 14.07 28.33
N ILE A 796 17.37 13.74 27.04
CA ILE A 796 18.37 14.07 26.01
C ILE A 796 18.47 15.59 25.82
N ASN A 797 17.34 16.29 25.77
CA ASN A 797 17.31 17.75 25.61
C ASN A 797 17.91 18.50 26.82
N THR A 798 17.68 18.02 28.04
CA THR A 798 18.24 18.61 29.27
C THR A 798 19.71 18.22 29.52
N LYS A 799 20.27 17.29 28.74
CA LYS A 799 21.64 16.76 28.86
C LYS A 799 21.94 16.11 30.22
N ASP A 800 20.92 15.60 30.93
CA ASP A 800 21.08 14.91 32.21
C ASP A 800 21.36 13.41 31.99
N LYS A 801 22.64 13.03 32.01
CA LYS A 801 23.13 11.64 31.83
C LYS A 801 22.47 10.64 32.81
N PRO A 802 22.44 10.90 34.13
CA PRO A 802 21.72 10.06 35.09
C PRO A 802 20.24 9.87 34.77
N ALA A 803 19.53 10.95 34.41
CA ALA A 803 18.11 10.89 34.07
C ALA A 803 17.86 10.08 32.80
N TYR A 804 18.74 10.19 31.80
CA TYR A 804 18.67 9.41 30.56
C TYR A 804 18.70 7.90 30.83
N TYR A 805 19.69 7.42 31.59
CA TYR A 805 19.79 5.99 31.93
C TYR A 805 18.66 5.52 32.85
N TYR A 806 18.13 6.40 33.70
CA TYR A 806 16.96 6.11 34.52
C TYR A 806 15.71 5.90 33.66
N GLU A 807 15.40 6.83 32.75
CA GLU A 807 14.22 6.71 31.87
C GLU A 807 14.31 5.48 30.95
N LEU A 808 15.51 5.17 30.43
CA LEU A 808 15.74 3.91 29.70
C LEU A 808 15.38 2.69 30.54
N SER A 809 15.70 2.70 31.84
CA SER A 809 15.35 1.59 32.72
C SER A 809 13.87 1.45 33.02
N VAL A 810 13.16 2.58 33.13
CA VAL A 810 11.71 2.62 33.30
C VAL A 810 11.05 2.05 32.04
N LEU A 811 11.54 2.43 30.86
CA LEU A 811 11.09 1.87 29.59
C LEU A 811 11.32 0.36 29.49
N CYS A 812 12.51 -0.12 29.84
CA CYS A 812 12.83 -1.55 29.83
C CYS A 812 11.97 -2.35 30.82
N SER A 813 11.67 -1.79 31.99
CA SER A 813 10.79 -2.41 32.98
C SER A 813 9.35 -2.50 32.47
N LYS A 814 8.81 -1.43 31.86
CA LYS A 814 7.51 -1.46 31.18
C LYS A 814 7.46 -2.49 30.05
N ALA A 815 8.58 -2.70 29.36
CA ALA A 815 8.74 -3.68 28.29
C ALA A 815 9.03 -5.11 28.79
N SER A 816 9.05 -5.37 30.11
CA SER A 816 9.40 -6.64 30.76
C SER A 816 10.83 -7.17 30.51
N SER A 817 11.73 -6.33 29.98
CA SER A 817 13.16 -6.64 29.85
C SER A 817 13.93 -6.23 31.11
N TYR A 818 13.73 -7.00 32.18
CA TYR A 818 14.31 -6.67 33.48
C TYR A 818 15.84 -6.73 33.49
N ALA A 819 16.47 -7.58 32.66
CA ALA A 819 17.92 -7.78 32.67
C ALA A 819 18.66 -6.55 32.16
N ASN A 820 18.10 -5.92 31.13
CA ASN A 820 18.66 -4.69 30.60
C ASN A 820 18.25 -3.48 31.43
N ALA A 821 17.06 -3.48 32.04
CA ALA A 821 16.70 -2.48 33.04
C ALA A 821 17.72 -2.44 34.19
N LEU A 822 18.15 -3.60 34.69
CA LEU A 822 19.16 -3.67 35.74
C LEU A 822 20.53 -3.13 35.28
N LYS A 823 20.96 -3.42 34.05
CA LYS A 823 22.21 -2.88 33.48
C LYS A 823 22.16 -1.35 33.39
N THR A 824 21.07 -0.77 32.90
CA THR A 824 20.93 0.68 32.73
C THR A 824 20.79 1.41 34.07
N ILE A 825 20.08 0.84 35.05
CA ILE A 825 19.98 1.40 36.41
C ILE A 825 21.34 1.39 37.11
N LYS A 826 22.10 0.29 37.03
CA LYS A 826 23.45 0.23 37.61
C LYS A 826 24.36 1.30 36.99
N LYS A 827 24.25 1.55 35.68
CA LYS A 827 24.97 2.66 35.01
C LYS A 827 24.48 4.04 35.49
N SER A 828 23.17 4.25 35.63
CA SER A 828 22.59 5.49 36.16
C SER A 828 23.10 5.82 37.57
N ILE A 829 23.03 4.86 38.49
CA ILE A 829 23.49 5.00 39.90
C ILE A 829 25.00 5.21 39.97
N SER A 830 25.78 4.66 39.03
CA SER A 830 27.24 4.89 39.00
C SER A 830 27.63 6.32 38.63
N LEU A 831 26.73 7.06 37.96
CA LEU A 831 27.01 8.39 37.41
C LEU A 831 26.53 9.54 38.31
N ASP A 832 25.51 9.35 39.14
CA ASP A 832 24.97 10.36 40.07
C ASP A 832 24.99 9.91 41.54
N GLY A 833 24.86 10.87 42.46
CA GLY A 833 24.44 10.56 43.83
C GLY A 833 23.00 10.06 43.86
N THR A 834 22.68 9.16 44.80
CA THR A 834 21.42 8.41 44.87
C THR A 834 20.17 9.32 44.93
N ARG A 835 19.32 9.28 43.88
CA ARG A 835 17.95 9.83 43.91
C ARG A 835 16.96 8.75 44.38
N ALA A 836 15.91 9.13 45.11
CA ALA A 836 14.91 8.19 45.64
C ALA A 836 14.23 7.35 44.54
N ASP A 837 13.91 7.97 43.40
CA ASP A 837 13.20 7.30 42.30
C ASP A 837 14.07 6.24 41.59
N GLN A 838 15.38 6.46 41.48
CA GLN A 838 16.33 5.49 40.94
C GLN A 838 16.44 4.26 41.84
N LEU A 839 16.46 4.47 43.16
CA LEU A 839 16.51 3.38 44.14
C LEU A 839 15.20 2.58 44.18
N ILE A 840 14.05 3.24 44.06
CA ILE A 840 12.73 2.58 43.94
C ILE A 840 12.72 1.66 42.73
N GLN A 841 13.11 2.16 41.56
CA GLN A 841 13.18 1.36 40.34
C GLN A 841 14.21 0.22 40.47
N TYR A 842 15.36 0.47 41.10
CA TYR A 842 16.37 -0.56 41.35
C TYR A 842 15.81 -1.69 42.22
N LEU A 843 15.15 -1.35 43.34
CA LEU A 843 14.50 -2.30 44.23
C LEU A 843 13.44 -3.12 43.49
N ASP A 844 12.56 -2.47 42.72
CA ASP A 844 11.53 -3.15 41.95
C ASP A 844 12.14 -4.16 40.95
N THR A 845 13.22 -3.80 40.26
CA THR A 845 13.91 -4.73 39.34
C THR A 845 14.59 -5.90 40.07
N LEU A 846 15.25 -5.65 41.20
CA LEU A 846 15.92 -6.71 41.98
C LEU A 846 14.93 -7.71 42.58
N ILE A 847 13.74 -7.25 42.97
CA ILE A 847 12.68 -8.12 43.49
C ILE A 847 12.24 -9.13 42.42
N VAL A 848 12.19 -8.72 41.14
CA VAL A 848 11.87 -9.61 40.02
C VAL A 848 12.95 -10.68 39.81
N PHE A 849 14.23 -10.34 40.00
CA PHE A 849 15.35 -11.29 39.89
C PHE A 849 15.51 -12.22 41.10
N GLY A 850 14.94 -11.85 42.25
CA GLY A 850 15.10 -12.61 43.49
C GLY A 850 16.44 -12.42 44.19
N ASP A 851 17.19 -11.36 43.84
CA ASP A 851 18.47 -11.00 44.48
C ASP A 851 18.26 -10.29 45.82
N TYR A 852 17.63 -10.99 46.76
CA TYR A 852 17.19 -10.43 48.04
C TYR A 852 18.32 -9.90 48.94
N LYS A 853 19.57 -10.33 48.70
CA LYS A 853 20.75 -9.82 49.41
C LYS A 853 21.01 -8.36 49.04
N GLU A 854 21.05 -8.06 47.75
CA GLU A 854 21.24 -6.70 47.25
C GLU A 854 20.04 -5.81 47.66
N VAL A 855 18.82 -6.35 47.63
CA VAL A 855 17.61 -5.65 48.13
C VAL A 855 17.76 -5.25 49.59
N LEU A 856 18.23 -6.17 50.45
CA LEU A 856 18.41 -5.91 51.88
C LEU A 856 19.53 -4.90 52.12
N ASP A 857 20.61 -4.96 51.34
CA ASP A 857 21.70 -3.99 51.43
C ASP A 857 21.26 -2.58 51.00
N VAL A 858 20.47 -2.44 49.93
CA VAL A 858 19.92 -1.15 49.47
C VAL A 858 19.00 -0.54 50.53
N LEU A 859 18.07 -1.33 51.09
CA LEU A 859 17.16 -0.87 52.14
C LEU A 859 17.91 -0.46 53.43
N ARG A 860 19.07 -1.07 53.69
CA ARG A 860 19.90 -0.80 54.88
C ARG A 860 20.80 0.41 54.72
N LEU A 861 21.46 0.57 53.58
CA LEU A 861 22.53 1.57 53.39
C LEU A 861 21.97 2.97 53.05
N GLU A 862 20.80 3.06 52.39
CA GLU A 862 20.23 4.31 51.89
C GLU A 862 19.12 4.90 52.82
N GLN A 863 19.34 4.89 54.14
CA GLN A 863 18.36 5.34 55.15
C GLN A 863 18.03 6.83 55.12
N LYS A 864 18.89 7.65 54.50
CA LYS A 864 18.69 9.10 54.37
C LYS A 864 17.82 9.48 53.18
N VAL A 865 17.70 8.59 52.19
CA VAL A 865 17.04 8.87 50.90
C VAL A 865 15.66 8.18 50.85
N LEU A 866 15.47 7.04 51.51
CA LEU A 866 14.20 6.30 51.56
C LEU A 866 13.40 6.59 52.83
N ASP A 867 12.18 7.11 52.67
CA ASP A 867 11.25 7.34 53.77
C ASP A 867 10.87 6.04 54.51
N ILE A 868 10.61 6.16 55.82
CA ILE A 868 10.21 5.05 56.71
C ILE A 868 8.94 4.36 56.19
N SER A 869 7.99 5.12 55.63
CA SER A 869 6.71 4.62 55.11
C SER A 869 6.86 3.79 53.83
N LEU A 870 7.85 4.11 52.97
CA LEU A 870 8.13 3.34 51.76
C LEU A 870 8.82 2.02 52.11
N ARG A 871 9.77 2.04 53.05
CA ARG A 871 10.44 0.82 53.53
C ARG A 871 9.45 -0.15 54.20
N GLU A 872 8.49 0.37 54.97
CA GLU A 872 7.42 -0.45 55.55
C GLU A 872 6.57 -1.15 54.48
N LYS A 873 6.22 -0.45 53.40
CA LYS A 873 5.49 -1.06 52.27
C LYS A 873 6.27 -2.19 51.61
N TYR A 874 7.57 -1.99 51.33
CA TYR A 874 8.41 -3.02 50.71
C TYR A 874 8.63 -4.23 51.61
N TYR A 875 8.89 -4.02 52.90
CA TYR A 875 8.99 -5.14 53.84
C TYR A 875 7.66 -5.87 53.98
N TYR A 876 6.53 -5.14 53.95
CA TYR A 876 5.21 -5.76 53.97
C TYR A 876 5.00 -6.64 52.75
N THR A 877 5.19 -6.13 51.54
CA THR A 877 5.00 -6.90 50.29
C THR A 877 5.90 -8.12 50.22
N LEU A 878 7.18 -7.98 50.57
CA LEU A 878 8.15 -9.09 50.52
C LEU A 878 7.83 -10.20 51.52
N LEU A 879 7.26 -9.86 52.68
CA LEU A 879 6.92 -10.82 53.72
C LEU A 879 5.50 -11.37 53.56
N SER A 880 4.55 -10.62 52.98
CA SER A 880 3.15 -11.03 52.85
C SER A 880 2.91 -11.93 51.64
N ASP A 881 3.60 -11.68 50.52
CA ASP A 881 3.38 -12.43 49.31
C ASP A 881 3.94 -13.84 49.42
N GLN A 882 3.08 -14.83 49.21
CA GLN A 882 3.44 -16.26 49.29
C GLN A 882 4.60 -16.62 48.36
N LYS A 883 4.75 -15.90 47.23
CA LYS A 883 5.79 -16.15 46.22
C LYS A 883 7.20 -15.75 46.69
N TYR A 884 7.33 -14.69 47.48
CA TYR A 884 8.64 -14.11 47.85
C TYR A 884 8.99 -14.39 49.32
N SER A 885 7.99 -14.55 50.18
CA SER A 885 8.15 -14.65 51.64
C SER A 885 9.11 -15.75 52.10
N GLU A 886 9.09 -16.93 51.50
CA GLU A 886 9.94 -18.05 51.94
C GLU A 886 11.41 -17.83 51.58
N MET A 887 11.70 -17.38 50.37
CA MET A 887 13.07 -17.12 49.92
C MET A 887 13.65 -15.86 50.59
N PHE A 888 12.84 -14.81 50.74
CA PHE A 888 13.25 -13.60 51.44
C PHE A 888 13.50 -13.85 52.93
N THR A 889 12.63 -14.60 53.62
CA THR A 889 12.85 -14.94 55.03
C THR A 889 14.08 -15.82 55.23
N ALA A 890 14.33 -16.79 54.35
CA ALA A 890 15.54 -17.61 54.42
C ALA A 890 16.82 -16.79 54.25
N THR A 891 16.87 -15.92 53.24
CA THR A 891 18.02 -15.03 52.99
C THR A 891 18.23 -14.03 54.13
N LEU A 892 17.16 -13.43 54.65
CA LEU A 892 17.22 -12.54 55.81
C LEU A 892 17.79 -13.25 57.05
N LEU A 893 17.31 -14.46 57.36
CA LEU A 893 17.80 -15.23 58.52
C LEU A 893 19.27 -15.63 58.33
N GLN A 894 19.67 -15.98 57.10
CA GLN A 894 21.05 -16.34 56.78
C GLN A 894 22.01 -15.15 56.92
N GLU A 895 21.64 -13.97 56.44
CA GLU A 895 22.47 -12.76 56.58
C GLU A 895 22.55 -12.30 58.04
N CYS A 896 21.44 -12.39 58.80
CA CYS A 896 21.48 -12.13 60.25
C CYS A 896 22.41 -13.11 60.98
N TYR A 897 22.39 -14.39 60.60
CA TYR A 897 23.30 -15.40 61.16
C TYR A 897 24.76 -15.10 60.82
N ASN A 898 25.06 -14.78 59.55
CA ASN A 898 26.41 -14.47 59.09
C ASN A 898 26.99 -13.21 59.76
N ALA A 899 26.18 -12.16 59.96
CA ALA A 899 26.62 -10.94 60.62
C ALA A 899 26.93 -11.15 62.11
N ASN A 900 26.15 -11.99 62.80
CA ASN A 900 26.43 -12.35 64.20
C ASN A 900 27.76 -13.08 64.37
N ILE A 901 28.11 -13.96 63.43
CA ILE A 901 29.36 -14.75 63.47
C ILE A 901 30.57 -13.88 63.14
N SER A 902 30.45 -12.99 62.15
CA SER A 902 31.59 -12.23 61.62
C SER A 902 31.93 -10.98 62.43
N ASN A 903 30.94 -10.20 62.88
CA ASN A 903 31.18 -8.84 63.41
C ASN A 903 30.71 -8.62 64.86
N GLY A 904 29.97 -9.56 65.47
CA GLY A 904 29.40 -9.37 66.81
C GLY A 904 28.42 -8.19 66.92
N SER A 905 27.93 -7.68 65.78
CA SER A 905 27.04 -6.50 65.69
C SER A 905 25.72 -6.86 65.02
N ILE A 906 24.63 -6.22 65.46
CA ILE A 906 23.27 -6.40 64.93
C ILE A 906 23.21 -5.93 63.45
N LEU A 907 22.72 -6.79 62.55
CA LEU A 907 22.62 -6.51 61.10
C LEU A 907 21.61 -5.41 60.76
N LEU A 908 20.46 -5.38 61.47
CA LEU A 908 19.34 -4.49 61.20
C LEU A 908 19.33 -3.29 62.14
N CYS A 909 18.98 -2.11 61.62
CA CYS A 909 18.75 -0.94 62.45
C CYS A 909 17.46 -1.09 63.28
N VAL A 910 17.38 -0.37 64.41
CA VAL A 910 16.26 -0.45 65.36
C VAL A 910 14.91 -0.11 64.71
N SER A 911 14.89 0.76 63.69
CA SER A 911 13.69 1.07 62.91
C SER A 911 13.18 -0.14 62.12
N ASP A 912 14.10 -0.80 61.41
CA ASP A 912 13.75 -1.84 60.44
C ASP A 912 13.40 -3.14 61.16
N TYR A 913 14.07 -3.41 62.28
CA TYR A 913 13.68 -4.47 63.21
C TYR A 913 12.23 -4.30 63.70
N LYS A 914 11.84 -3.09 64.13
CA LYS A 914 10.47 -2.84 64.62
C LYS A 914 9.43 -3.07 63.53
N ILE A 915 9.71 -2.61 62.31
CA ILE A 915 8.84 -2.79 61.14
C ILE A 915 8.67 -4.28 60.84
N ILE A 916 9.76 -5.01 60.63
CA ILE A 916 9.72 -6.43 60.29
C ILE A 916 9.08 -7.24 61.41
N ALA A 917 9.39 -6.94 62.68
CA ALA A 917 8.78 -7.61 63.82
C ALA A 917 7.27 -7.36 63.90
N SER A 918 6.79 -6.15 63.59
CA SER A 918 5.35 -5.87 63.53
C SER A 918 4.66 -6.64 62.40
N ILE A 919 5.28 -6.70 61.22
CA ILE A 919 4.72 -7.41 60.06
C ILE A 919 4.65 -8.91 60.34
N LEU A 920 5.74 -9.52 60.80
CA LEU A 920 5.76 -10.95 61.14
C LEU A 920 4.77 -11.29 62.26
N SER A 921 4.60 -10.40 63.26
CA SER A 921 3.59 -10.59 64.31
C SER A 921 2.15 -10.56 63.77
N SER A 922 1.89 -9.77 62.73
CA SER A 922 0.57 -9.69 62.08
C SER A 922 0.23 -10.92 61.22
N GLN A 923 1.24 -11.70 60.82
CA GLN A 923 1.10 -12.88 59.95
C GLN A 923 0.93 -14.20 60.71
N VAL A 924 1.00 -14.16 62.04
CA VAL A 924 0.89 -15.36 62.88
C VAL A 924 -0.57 -15.85 62.87
N SER A 925 -0.81 -17.00 62.25
CA SER A 925 -2.06 -17.73 62.42
C SER A 925 -1.98 -18.60 63.68
N LEU A 926 -3.06 -18.61 64.48
CA LEU A 926 -3.10 -19.31 65.79
C LEU A 926 -2.85 -20.82 65.70
N THR A 927 -2.89 -21.40 64.49
CA THR A 927 -2.79 -22.85 64.26
C THR A 927 -1.53 -23.29 63.50
N ASP A 928 -0.81 -22.42 62.78
CA ASP A 928 0.36 -22.84 61.98
C ASP A 928 1.69 -22.65 62.71
N TRP A 929 2.31 -23.76 63.10
CA TRP A 929 3.65 -23.82 63.68
C TRP A 929 4.73 -23.10 62.84
N ASN A 930 4.65 -23.15 61.52
CA ASN A 930 5.67 -22.57 60.63
C ASN A 930 5.76 -21.03 60.76
N SER A 931 4.64 -20.36 61.07
CA SER A 931 4.62 -18.90 61.27
C SER A 931 5.32 -18.51 62.58
N TYR A 932 5.00 -19.20 63.68
CA TYR A 932 5.67 -19.07 64.97
C TYR A 932 7.16 -19.40 64.89
N LYS A 933 7.53 -20.44 64.14
CA LYS A 933 8.94 -20.82 63.93
C LYS A 933 9.72 -19.71 63.23
N LYS A 934 9.17 -19.10 62.18
CA LYS A 934 9.80 -17.99 61.43
C LYS A 934 10.06 -16.79 62.36
N LEU A 935 9.03 -16.37 63.08
CA LEU A 935 9.08 -15.22 63.97
C LEU A 935 10.02 -15.43 65.18
N PHE A 936 9.98 -16.62 65.78
CA PHE A 936 10.92 -17.03 66.82
C PHE A 936 12.37 -17.00 66.34
N SER A 937 12.65 -17.58 65.17
CA SER A 937 14.00 -17.60 64.60
C SER A 937 14.54 -16.19 64.31
N PHE A 938 13.68 -15.28 63.86
CA PHE A 938 14.04 -13.89 63.60
C PHE A 938 14.37 -13.12 64.88
N ARG A 939 13.59 -13.29 65.95
CA ARG A 939 13.84 -12.60 67.23
C ARG A 939 15.10 -13.09 67.94
N ILE A 940 15.37 -14.39 67.90
CA ILE A 940 16.61 -14.96 68.45
C ILE A 940 17.84 -14.43 67.71
N LEU A 941 17.84 -14.45 66.38
CA LEU A 941 18.99 -13.99 65.60
C LEU A 941 19.29 -12.50 65.80
N ASN A 942 18.31 -11.69 66.22
CA ASN A 942 18.51 -10.27 66.54
C ASN A 942 18.73 -9.99 68.05
N GLN A 943 19.12 -11.00 68.84
CA GLN A 943 19.41 -10.89 70.28
C GLN A 943 18.19 -10.46 71.15
N HIS A 944 16.97 -10.67 70.67
CA HIS A 944 15.74 -10.42 71.42
C HIS A 944 15.15 -11.71 72.00
N GLU A 945 15.97 -12.39 72.81
CA GLU A 945 15.71 -13.73 73.37
C GLU A 945 14.42 -13.79 74.21
N ARG A 946 14.17 -12.78 75.07
CA ARG A 946 12.98 -12.75 75.95
C ARG A 946 11.69 -12.74 75.13
N LYS A 947 11.58 -11.82 74.18
CA LYS A 947 10.42 -11.69 73.29
C LYS A 947 10.21 -12.90 72.37
N ALA A 948 11.27 -13.65 72.08
CA ALA A 948 11.16 -14.89 71.32
C ALA A 948 10.53 -16.02 72.17
N CYS A 949 10.88 -16.10 73.46
CA CYS A 949 10.27 -17.05 74.39
C CYS A 949 8.77 -16.80 74.60
N GLU A 950 8.34 -15.53 74.61
CA GLU A 950 6.92 -15.15 74.73
C GLU A 950 6.08 -15.75 73.59
N GLU A 951 6.58 -15.69 72.36
CA GLU A 951 5.85 -16.19 71.19
C GLU A 951 5.77 -17.71 71.12
N LEU A 952 6.84 -18.42 71.48
CA LEU A 952 6.77 -19.87 71.58
C LEU A 952 5.81 -20.31 72.67
N TYR A 953 5.75 -19.55 73.77
CA TYR A 953 4.80 -19.84 74.84
C TYR A 953 3.35 -19.58 74.39
N ASP A 954 3.12 -18.55 73.58
CA ASP A 954 1.82 -18.31 72.96
C ASP A 954 1.40 -19.48 72.05
N TYR A 955 2.32 -20.06 71.27
CA TYR A 955 2.03 -21.30 70.53
C TYR A 955 1.73 -22.50 71.44
N VAL A 956 2.41 -22.63 72.59
CA VAL A 956 2.12 -23.69 73.57
C VAL A 956 0.69 -23.58 74.11
N LEU A 957 0.18 -22.36 74.28
CA LEU A 957 -1.19 -22.11 74.75
C LEU A 957 -2.25 -22.38 73.69
N PHE A 958 -2.01 -22.00 72.42
CA PHE A 958 -3.04 -22.00 71.38
C PHE A 958 -2.87 -23.11 70.31
N GLY A 959 -1.72 -23.76 70.22
CA GLY A 959 -1.38 -24.72 69.18
C GLY A 959 -2.09 -26.09 69.30
N SER A 960 -2.20 -26.79 68.18
CA SER A 960 -2.98 -28.03 68.04
C SER A 960 -2.15 -29.33 68.14
N ASN A 961 -0.82 -29.30 67.95
CA ASN A 961 0.04 -30.49 67.95
C ASN A 961 0.88 -30.63 69.24
N ASP A 962 0.63 -31.68 70.02
CA ASP A 962 1.21 -31.87 71.36
C ASP A 962 2.71 -32.20 71.36
N GLU A 963 3.22 -32.91 70.35
CA GLU A 963 4.67 -33.18 70.22
C GLU A 963 5.48 -31.89 69.98
N VAL A 964 4.88 -30.91 69.29
CA VAL A 964 5.52 -29.63 69.01
C VAL A 964 5.50 -28.76 70.27
N LYS A 965 4.44 -28.83 71.09
CA LYS A 965 4.36 -28.11 72.38
C LYS A 965 5.47 -28.53 73.33
N GLU A 966 5.74 -29.83 73.42
CA GLU A 966 6.83 -30.35 74.27
C GLU A 966 8.20 -29.81 73.80
N LYS A 967 8.45 -29.83 72.48
CA LYS A 967 9.66 -29.25 71.89
C LYS A 967 9.77 -27.74 72.13
N CYS A 968 8.67 -26.99 72.09
CA CYS A 968 8.66 -25.56 72.39
C CYS A 968 9.03 -25.28 73.85
N LEU A 969 8.48 -26.07 74.79
CA LEU A 969 8.79 -25.95 76.21
C LEU A 969 10.28 -26.24 76.49
N LEU A 970 10.84 -27.24 75.81
CA LEU A 970 12.28 -27.54 75.87
C LEU A 970 13.13 -26.39 75.30
N LEU A 971 12.73 -25.79 74.18
CA LEU A 971 13.41 -24.64 73.59
C LEU A 971 13.38 -23.42 74.52
N ILE A 972 12.22 -23.10 75.11
CA ILE A 972 12.08 -22.01 76.08
C ILE A 972 12.97 -22.26 77.31
N SER A 973 13.00 -23.49 77.81
CA SER A 973 13.87 -23.88 78.94
C SER A 973 15.36 -23.69 78.60
N ASN A 974 15.77 -24.06 77.38
CA ASN A 974 17.16 -23.92 76.95
C ASN A 974 17.57 -22.46 76.77
N VAL A 975 16.69 -21.61 76.21
CA VAL A 975 16.95 -20.17 76.06
C VAL A 975 16.97 -19.48 77.42
N LEU A 976 16.04 -19.76 78.33
CA LEU A 976 16.06 -19.12 79.65
C LEU A 976 17.30 -19.53 80.49
N LYS A 977 17.93 -20.66 80.19
CA LYS A 977 19.20 -21.09 80.80
C LYS A 977 20.44 -20.37 80.24
N THR A 978 20.35 -19.66 79.10
CA THR A 978 21.48 -18.87 78.59
C THR A 978 21.72 -17.60 79.41
N PHE A 979 20.71 -17.10 80.14
CA PHE A 979 20.87 -15.99 81.07
C PHE A 979 21.68 -16.40 82.30
N SER A 980 22.78 -15.68 82.55
CA SER A 980 23.73 -15.95 83.64
C SER A 980 23.12 -15.77 85.04
N ASP A 981 22.14 -14.88 85.18
CA ASP A 981 21.51 -14.54 86.46
C ASP A 981 20.18 -15.28 86.66
N ALA A 982 20.08 -16.03 87.76
CA ALA A 982 18.87 -16.77 88.13
C ALA A 982 17.63 -15.87 88.33
N LYS A 983 17.83 -14.58 88.64
CA LYS A 983 16.75 -13.59 88.79
C LYS A 983 16.20 -13.09 87.45
N ASP A 984 16.95 -13.29 86.37
CA ASP A 984 16.63 -12.79 85.03
C ASP A 984 15.98 -13.87 84.14
N GLN A 985 15.76 -15.07 84.69
CA GLN A 985 15.11 -16.21 84.02
C GLN A 985 13.58 -16.09 84.07
N TRP A 986 13.05 -15.10 83.35
CA TRP A 986 11.61 -14.87 83.22
C TRP A 986 11.24 -14.28 81.84
N PHE A 987 9.97 -14.45 81.45
CA PHE A 987 9.35 -13.79 80.30
C PHE A 987 7.88 -13.47 80.60
N ILE A 988 7.24 -12.65 79.75
CA ILE A 988 5.86 -12.20 79.93
C ILE A 988 4.95 -12.96 78.96
N SER A 989 3.93 -13.64 79.48
CA SER A 989 2.91 -14.28 78.65
C SER A 989 1.90 -13.28 78.08
N TYR A 990 1.19 -13.61 76.99
CA TYR A 990 0.12 -12.79 76.37
C TYR A 990 -0.93 -12.16 77.33
N PRO A 991 -1.35 -12.81 78.45
CA PRO A 991 -2.20 -12.16 79.46
C PRO A 991 -1.46 -11.23 80.44
N GLY A 992 -0.17 -10.95 80.23
CA GLY A 992 0.66 -10.09 81.08
C GLY A 992 1.23 -10.76 82.34
N GLN A 993 1.18 -12.09 82.44
CA GLN A 993 1.73 -12.81 83.59
C GLN A 993 3.22 -13.10 83.40
N ILE A 994 4.02 -12.79 84.42
CA ILE A 994 5.46 -13.10 84.48
C ILE A 994 5.61 -14.58 84.84
N ILE A 995 6.27 -15.34 83.98
CA ILE A 995 6.50 -16.78 84.18
C ILE A 995 7.99 -17.01 84.44
N HIS A 996 8.29 -17.69 85.55
CA HIS A 996 9.65 -18.08 85.91
C HIS A 996 9.99 -19.49 85.41
N LEU A 997 11.28 -19.77 85.17
CA LEU A 997 11.76 -21.08 84.69
C LEU A 997 11.32 -22.26 85.59
N HIS A 998 11.17 -22.04 86.90
CA HIS A 998 10.70 -23.07 87.83
C HIS A 998 9.25 -23.51 87.55
N GLU A 999 8.36 -22.58 87.22
CA GLU A 999 6.95 -22.86 86.93
C GLU A 999 6.76 -23.60 85.59
N LEU A 1000 7.69 -23.41 84.66
CA LEU A 1000 7.73 -24.11 83.38
C LEU A 1000 8.18 -25.57 83.53
N ASN A 1001 9.21 -25.83 84.35
CA ASN A 1001 9.67 -27.19 84.62
C ASN A 1001 8.57 -28.02 85.31
N ASP A 1002 7.76 -27.39 86.17
CA ASP A 1002 6.61 -28.04 86.81
C ASP A 1002 5.48 -28.36 85.82
N LYS A 1003 5.31 -27.55 84.75
CA LYS A 1003 4.38 -27.84 83.65
C LYS A 1003 4.88 -28.96 82.73
N MET A 1004 6.18 -29.02 82.42
CA MET A 1004 6.76 -30.13 81.63
C MET A 1004 6.56 -31.49 82.33
N ASN A 1005 6.78 -31.54 83.64
CA ASN A 1005 6.60 -32.76 84.45
C ASN A 1005 5.14 -33.25 84.53
N LYS A 1006 4.16 -32.39 84.20
CA LYS A 1006 2.72 -32.73 84.13
C LYS A 1006 2.28 -33.19 82.74
N CYS A 1007 2.93 -32.73 81.67
CA CYS A 1007 2.62 -33.14 80.29
C CYS A 1007 3.27 -34.47 79.89
N SER A 1008 4.35 -34.90 80.54
CA SER A 1008 5.06 -36.17 80.28
C SER A 1008 4.43 -37.40 80.98
N LYS A 1009 3.19 -37.30 81.47
CA LYS A 1009 2.49 -38.34 82.24
C LYS A 1009 1.18 -38.77 81.60
#